data_AF-A0A923Q8F8-F1
#
_entry.id   AF-A0A923Q8F8-F1
#
_cell.length_a   1.000
_cell.length_b   1.000
_cell.length_c   1.000
_cell.angle_alpha   90.00
_cell.angle_beta   90.00
_cell.angle_gamma   90.00
#
_symmetry.space_group_name_H-M   'P 1'
#
loop_
_entity.id
_entity.type
_entity.pdbx_description
1 polymer ?
#
loop_
_entity_poly.entity_id
_entity_poly.type
_entity_poly.pdbx_seq_one_letter_code
_entity_poly.pdbx_strand_id
1 'polypeptide(L)'
;LPTGTTVLEASAGTGKTYAIAALATRFVAEGVAELSELLLATFSRAATQELRERVRERITATARELGQPSQDELVQHLSKGTPEQVALRRQRLARAASEFDSATIATTHSFCQQVLDGLGMAGDHEPGVTMVEQVDELRREVVDDLYLRKYARPGADKPALSAKEAHEVARAAAGDSTARLEPSSADPASAAGQRYGLARAATAELQRRKRAAGVRDFDDLLILLRDVLADPDRGQAACERLRARFTVVLVDEFQDTDPVQWEVLRRAFHGHATLVLIGDPKQAVYAFRGAEVLSYLDAREQADTVERLGRNWRTDAPLLRALDHLYGHASLGHRQIVATPVDAAQRTARLTGAVPLRLRVLPRDAGGPFSGQFPAVGALRTTVATDVAADVVRLLDSQVTLTLDGATRGVRPGDIAVLVRKYVQIAAVRDALDAAGVPTVVSSSTSVFATEGARDWLWLLQAFEQPHRAGPLRLAALTPLLGWTAEQLDAAGDGVLDELGALVREAAHRFEAAGLGAAFDVLSARTRIESRLLSVVGGERRLTDLRHLGQLLHRAAAEDSLGVSALVGWLSDRVENPDAGAGGERSRRLDSDAAAVQVLTVHASKGLEFPIVYVPYGWDGATWSTPSTLRLHAGSERVLDVGG
;
A
#
# COMPACT_ATOMS: atom_id res chain seq x y z
N LEU A 1 -0.06 27.10 -19.39
CA LEU A 1 -0.46 25.69 -19.20
C LEU A 1 0.47 24.83 -20.05
N PRO A 2 0.86 23.63 -19.58
CA PRO A 2 1.63 22.70 -20.41
C PRO A 2 0.81 22.29 -21.65
N THR A 3 1.49 22.02 -22.75
CA THR A 3 0.91 21.53 -24.00
C THR A 3 1.73 20.33 -24.48
N GLY A 4 1.10 19.39 -25.19
CA GLY A 4 1.77 18.15 -25.59
C GLY A 4 2.11 17.27 -24.37
N THR A 5 3.23 16.57 -24.42
CA THR A 5 3.70 15.69 -23.35
C THR A 5 4.71 16.41 -22.47
N THR A 6 4.33 16.65 -21.22
CA THR A 6 5.17 17.30 -20.22
C THR A 6 5.50 16.35 -19.08
N VAL A 7 6.77 16.18 -18.75
CA VAL A 7 7.21 15.52 -17.52
C VAL A 7 7.54 16.59 -16.48
N LEU A 8 6.84 16.57 -15.36
CA LEU A 8 7.09 17.45 -14.22
C LEU A 8 7.80 16.67 -13.12
N GLU A 9 9.12 16.87 -12.99
CA GLU A 9 9.91 16.30 -11.91
C GLU A 9 9.66 17.08 -10.61
N ALA A 10 9.05 16.42 -9.64
CA ALA A 10 8.58 17.06 -8.42
C ALA A 10 9.11 16.32 -7.20
N SER A 11 10.25 16.81 -6.70
CA SER A 11 10.96 16.25 -5.55
C SER A 11 10.09 16.21 -4.28
N ALA A 12 10.56 15.49 -3.26
CA ALA A 12 9.84 15.39 -1.99
C ALA A 12 9.51 16.79 -1.43
N GLY A 13 8.24 16.99 -1.08
CA GLY A 13 7.75 18.23 -0.47
C GLY A 13 7.67 19.44 -1.40
N THR A 14 7.82 19.30 -2.73
CA THR A 14 7.73 20.43 -3.67
C THR A 14 6.31 20.77 -4.11
N GLY A 15 5.31 20.02 -3.62
CA GLY A 15 3.89 20.30 -3.88
C GLY A 15 3.29 19.62 -5.11
N LYS A 16 3.64 18.36 -5.39
CA LYS A 16 3.05 17.52 -6.48
C LYS A 16 1.53 17.65 -6.58
N THR A 17 0.84 17.27 -5.50
CA THR A 17 -0.63 17.25 -5.45
C THR A 17 -1.23 18.66 -5.59
N TYR A 18 -0.58 19.67 -5.00
CA TYR A 18 -0.97 21.07 -5.17
C TYR A 18 -0.85 21.52 -6.63
N ALA A 19 0.25 21.15 -7.31
CA ALA A 19 0.45 21.45 -8.72
C ALA A 19 -0.60 20.78 -9.60
N ILE A 20 -0.95 19.51 -9.35
CA ILE A 20 -2.01 18.80 -10.08
C ILE A 20 -3.36 19.49 -9.91
N ALA A 21 -3.75 19.79 -8.66
CA ALA A 21 -5.02 20.45 -8.38
C ALA A 21 -5.08 21.85 -9.02
N ALA A 22 -3.97 22.59 -8.99
CA ALA A 22 -3.85 23.89 -9.65
C ALA A 22 -3.95 23.76 -11.18
N LEU A 23 -3.26 22.79 -11.79
CA LEU A 23 -3.33 22.54 -13.24
C LEU A 23 -4.75 22.18 -13.67
N ALA A 24 -5.40 21.22 -13.01
CA ALA A 24 -6.77 20.83 -13.29
C ALA A 24 -7.73 22.04 -13.20
N THR A 25 -7.60 22.84 -12.13
CA THR A 25 -8.38 24.07 -11.95
C THR A 25 -8.15 25.06 -13.09
N ARG A 26 -6.90 25.25 -13.53
CA ARG A 26 -6.57 26.16 -14.64
C ARG A 26 -7.10 25.68 -15.98
N PHE A 27 -6.96 24.39 -16.30
CA PHE A 27 -7.48 23.83 -17.55
C PHE A 27 -9.00 24.09 -17.69
N VAL A 28 -9.74 23.91 -16.60
CA VAL A 28 -11.17 24.21 -16.54
C VAL A 28 -11.46 25.70 -16.61
N ALA A 29 -10.80 26.52 -15.77
CA ALA A 29 -11.06 27.95 -15.69
C ALA A 29 -10.78 28.65 -17.04
N GLU A 30 -9.62 28.37 -17.62
CA GLU A 30 -9.18 28.95 -18.90
C GLU A 30 -9.99 28.39 -20.08
N GLY A 31 -10.75 27.31 -19.88
CA GLY A 31 -11.65 26.71 -20.88
C GLY A 31 -10.93 25.88 -21.92
N VAL A 32 -9.80 25.30 -21.52
CA VAL A 32 -9.04 24.35 -22.35
C VAL A 32 -9.72 22.99 -22.37
N ALA A 33 -10.35 22.60 -21.26
CA ALA A 33 -11.10 21.36 -21.14
C ALA A 33 -12.27 21.52 -20.16
N GLU A 34 -13.37 20.80 -20.38
CA GLU A 34 -14.38 20.56 -19.37
C GLU A 34 -13.90 19.55 -18.34
N LEU A 35 -14.51 19.52 -17.16
CA LEU A 35 -14.09 18.62 -16.08
C LEU A 35 -14.25 17.13 -16.46
N SER A 36 -15.26 16.81 -17.26
CA SER A 36 -15.50 15.48 -17.83
C SER A 36 -14.44 15.05 -18.85
N GLU A 37 -13.71 15.99 -19.43
CA GLU A 37 -12.63 15.77 -20.39
C GLU A 37 -11.26 15.62 -19.73
N LEU A 38 -11.18 15.74 -18.40
CA LEU A 38 -9.98 15.52 -17.63
C LEU A 38 -9.88 14.06 -17.16
N LEU A 39 -8.74 13.44 -17.43
CA LEU A 39 -8.32 12.19 -16.79
C LEU A 39 -7.25 12.49 -15.73
N LEU A 40 -7.54 12.21 -14.47
CA LEU A 40 -6.57 12.25 -13.38
C LEU A 40 -6.30 10.82 -12.90
N ALA A 41 -5.11 10.32 -13.19
CA ALA A 41 -4.68 8.97 -12.83
C ALA A 41 -3.66 8.99 -11.69
N THR A 42 -3.73 8.00 -10.80
CA THR A 42 -2.76 7.81 -9.71
C THR A 42 -2.55 6.33 -9.39
N PHE A 43 -1.54 6.01 -8.57
CA PHE A 43 -1.14 4.64 -8.29
C PHE A 43 -2.06 3.91 -7.28
N SER A 44 -2.67 4.62 -6.31
CA SER A 44 -3.41 3.99 -5.21
C SER A 44 -4.82 4.54 -5.00
N ARG A 45 -5.71 3.71 -4.44
CA ARG A 45 -7.09 4.12 -4.10
C ARG A 45 -7.11 5.26 -3.07
N ALA A 46 -6.21 5.23 -2.09
CA ALA A 46 -6.08 6.29 -1.09
C ALA A 46 -5.64 7.62 -1.74
N ALA A 47 -4.62 7.58 -2.61
CA ALA A 47 -4.19 8.75 -3.37
C ALA A 47 -5.29 9.27 -4.31
N THR A 48 -6.14 8.39 -4.84
CA THR A 48 -7.29 8.79 -5.68
C THR A 48 -8.30 9.61 -4.88
N GLN A 49 -8.62 9.17 -3.65
CA GLN A 49 -9.55 9.89 -2.77
C GLN A 49 -8.97 11.23 -2.34
N GLU A 50 -7.72 11.25 -1.89
CA GLU A 50 -7.03 12.50 -1.52
C GLU A 50 -7.00 13.48 -2.70
N LEU A 51 -6.60 13.01 -3.88
CA LEU A 51 -6.55 13.84 -5.09
C LEU A 51 -7.93 14.37 -5.46
N ARG A 52 -8.98 13.53 -5.37
CA ARG A 52 -10.37 13.92 -5.61
C ARG A 52 -10.80 15.06 -4.67
N GLU A 53 -10.57 14.92 -3.38
CA GLU A 53 -10.87 15.95 -2.38
C GLU A 53 -10.10 17.24 -2.65
N ARG A 54 -8.80 17.15 -2.89
CA ARG A 54 -7.92 18.31 -3.17
C ARG A 54 -8.34 19.07 -4.41
N VAL A 55 -8.64 18.38 -5.51
CA VAL A 55 -9.08 19.02 -6.75
C VAL A 55 -10.45 19.69 -6.55
N ARG A 56 -11.38 19.03 -5.86
CA ARG A 56 -12.70 19.60 -5.54
C ARG A 56 -12.60 20.85 -4.70
N GLU A 57 -11.83 20.78 -3.62
CA GLU A 57 -11.55 21.90 -2.72
C GLU A 57 -10.93 23.06 -3.49
N ARG A 58 -9.93 22.77 -4.33
CA ARG A 58 -9.22 23.78 -5.13
C ARG A 58 -10.14 24.50 -6.10
N ILE A 59 -10.95 23.77 -6.86
CA ILE A 59 -11.92 24.33 -7.81
C ILE A 59 -12.95 25.19 -7.05
N THR A 60 -13.51 24.67 -5.96
CA THR A 60 -14.55 25.35 -5.17
C THR A 60 -14.03 26.62 -4.52
N ALA A 61 -12.84 26.58 -3.90
CA ALA A 61 -12.22 27.75 -3.29
C ALA A 61 -11.89 28.81 -4.34
N THR A 62 -11.27 28.41 -5.46
CA THR A 62 -10.93 29.33 -6.56
C THR A 62 -12.17 30.00 -7.15
N ALA A 63 -13.28 29.26 -7.33
CA ALA A 63 -14.54 29.81 -7.81
C ALA A 63 -15.12 30.89 -6.88
N ARG A 64 -14.97 30.73 -5.56
CA ARG A 64 -15.46 31.69 -4.57
C ARG A 64 -14.60 32.95 -4.50
N GLU A 65 -13.28 32.78 -4.57
CA GLU A 65 -12.31 33.88 -4.37
C GLU A 65 -12.03 34.69 -5.64
N LEU A 66 -12.27 34.14 -6.83
CA LEU A 66 -12.02 34.80 -8.10
C LEU A 66 -12.58 36.22 -8.13
N GLY A 67 -11.78 37.22 -8.49
CA GLY A 67 -12.18 38.64 -8.53
C GLY A 67 -12.20 39.34 -7.17
N GLN A 68 -11.79 38.67 -6.09
CA GLN A 68 -11.54 39.28 -4.78
C GLN A 68 -10.03 39.39 -4.52
N PRO A 69 -9.57 40.28 -3.62
CA PRO A 69 -8.20 40.28 -3.16
C PRO A 69 -7.85 38.94 -2.49
N SER A 70 -6.90 38.20 -3.05
CA SER A 70 -6.41 36.92 -2.51
C SER A 70 -4.89 36.90 -2.48
N GLN A 71 -4.32 36.20 -1.51
CA GLN A 71 -2.87 35.93 -1.44
C GLN A 71 -2.47 34.68 -2.25
N ASP A 72 -3.45 33.92 -2.74
CA ASP A 72 -3.19 32.73 -3.55
C ASP A 72 -2.77 33.12 -4.98
N GLU A 73 -1.59 32.66 -5.39
CA GLU A 73 -0.99 32.98 -6.70
C GLU A 73 -1.86 32.52 -7.87
N LEU A 74 -2.57 31.40 -7.74
CA LEU A 74 -3.47 30.89 -8.78
C LEU A 74 -4.70 31.79 -8.91
N VAL A 75 -5.31 32.19 -7.79
CA VAL A 75 -6.45 33.11 -7.79
C VAL A 75 -6.06 34.45 -8.38
N GLN A 76 -4.89 34.98 -7.99
CA GLN A 76 -4.34 36.22 -8.56
C GLN A 76 -4.13 36.07 -10.07
N HIS A 77 -3.56 34.95 -10.53
CA HIS A 77 -3.36 34.69 -11.95
C HIS A 77 -4.68 34.66 -12.73
N LEU A 78 -5.67 33.92 -12.25
CA LEU A 78 -6.97 33.76 -12.91
C LEU A 78 -7.85 35.02 -12.80
N SER A 79 -7.55 35.94 -11.88
CA SER A 79 -8.22 37.24 -11.75
C SER A 79 -7.68 38.31 -12.71
N LYS A 80 -6.60 38.04 -13.47
CA LYS A 80 -6.07 38.96 -14.48
C LYS A 80 -6.96 39.00 -15.73
N GLY A 81 -7.28 40.18 -16.24
CA GLY A 81 -8.07 40.34 -17.47
C GLY A 81 -9.26 41.27 -17.28
N THR A 82 -10.21 41.26 -18.22
CA THR A 82 -11.44 42.04 -18.11
C THR A 82 -12.41 41.41 -17.11
N PRO A 83 -13.35 42.18 -16.51
CA PRO A 83 -14.38 41.63 -15.63
C PRO A 83 -15.18 40.48 -16.23
N GLU A 84 -15.45 40.53 -17.54
CA GLU A 84 -16.18 39.50 -18.28
C GLU A 84 -15.37 38.19 -18.38
N GLN A 85 -14.06 38.28 -18.62
CA GLN A 85 -13.17 37.12 -18.66
C GLN A 85 -13.09 36.44 -17.29
N VAL A 86 -12.99 37.24 -16.22
CA VAL A 86 -12.97 36.74 -14.84
C VAL A 86 -14.32 36.10 -14.47
N ALA A 87 -15.43 36.72 -14.86
CA ALA A 87 -16.77 36.17 -14.66
C ALA A 87 -16.97 34.84 -15.40
N LEU A 88 -16.47 34.72 -16.65
CA LEU A 88 -16.54 33.48 -17.42
C LEU A 88 -15.72 32.35 -16.78
N ARG A 89 -14.50 32.64 -16.31
CA ARG A 89 -13.67 31.68 -15.56
C ARG A 89 -14.38 31.21 -14.30
N ARG A 90 -14.99 32.14 -13.56
CA ARG A 90 -15.79 31.84 -12.35
C ARG A 90 -16.97 30.94 -12.69
N GLN A 91 -17.70 31.21 -13.76
CA GLN A 91 -18.84 30.40 -14.21
C GLN A 91 -18.41 28.97 -14.57
N ARG A 92 -17.30 28.81 -15.31
CA ARG A 92 -16.74 27.50 -15.67
C ARG A 92 -16.39 26.68 -14.43
N LEU A 93 -15.72 27.30 -13.45
CA LEU A 93 -15.37 26.64 -12.20
C LEU A 93 -16.59 26.32 -11.33
N ALA A 94 -17.59 27.21 -11.29
CA ALA A 94 -18.83 26.94 -10.57
C ALA A 94 -19.59 25.74 -11.15
N ARG A 95 -19.68 25.65 -12.49
CA ARG A 95 -20.24 24.47 -13.19
C ARG A 95 -19.44 23.20 -12.87
N ALA A 96 -18.11 23.27 -12.95
CA ALA A 96 -17.25 22.14 -12.63
C ALA A 96 -17.39 21.69 -11.16
N ALA A 97 -17.59 22.63 -10.22
CA ALA A 97 -17.84 22.30 -8.82
C ALA A 97 -19.21 21.61 -8.61
N SER A 98 -20.24 21.99 -9.37
CA SER A 98 -21.57 21.35 -9.29
C SER A 98 -21.60 19.98 -9.98
N GLU A 99 -20.85 19.81 -11.08
CA GLU A 99 -20.79 18.59 -11.88
C GLU A 99 -19.55 17.76 -11.54
N PHE A 100 -19.03 17.88 -10.32
CA PHE A 100 -17.72 17.34 -9.96
C PHE A 100 -17.64 15.81 -10.11
N ASP A 101 -18.76 15.11 -9.91
CA ASP A 101 -18.84 13.66 -10.04
C ASP A 101 -18.65 13.17 -11.49
N SER A 102 -18.68 14.06 -12.48
CA SER A 102 -18.34 13.75 -13.88
C SER A 102 -16.82 13.60 -14.14
N ALA A 103 -15.97 14.06 -13.20
CA ALA A 103 -14.52 13.98 -13.34
C ALA A 103 -14.02 12.53 -13.30
N THR A 104 -13.16 12.16 -14.25
CA THR A 104 -12.51 10.84 -14.22
C THR A 104 -11.24 10.90 -13.37
N ILE A 105 -11.41 10.68 -12.06
CA ILE A 105 -10.31 10.56 -11.09
C ILE A 105 -10.26 9.11 -10.61
N ALA A 106 -9.24 8.38 -11.04
CA ALA A 106 -9.15 6.93 -10.91
C ALA A 106 -7.73 6.44 -10.66
N THR A 107 -7.59 5.21 -10.17
CA THR A 107 -6.31 4.50 -10.28
C THR A 107 -6.07 4.09 -11.73
N THR A 108 -4.82 3.82 -12.11
CA THR A 108 -4.53 3.33 -13.48
C THR A 108 -5.34 2.08 -13.82
N HIS A 109 -5.52 1.15 -12.87
CA HIS A 109 -6.33 -0.05 -13.06
C HIS A 109 -7.82 0.26 -13.28
N SER A 110 -8.41 1.13 -12.45
CA SER A 110 -9.82 1.52 -12.61
C SER A 110 -10.05 2.30 -13.90
N PHE A 111 -9.07 3.10 -14.34
CA PHE A 111 -9.09 3.71 -15.67
C PHE A 111 -9.12 2.64 -16.76
N CYS A 112 -8.21 1.67 -16.72
CA CYS A 112 -8.14 0.62 -17.75
C CYS A 112 -9.45 -0.18 -17.83
N GLN A 113 -10.03 -0.53 -16.69
CA GLN A 113 -11.34 -1.17 -16.61
C GLN A 113 -12.44 -0.32 -17.25
N GLN A 114 -12.58 0.94 -16.85
CA GLN A 114 -13.58 1.85 -17.40
C GLN A 114 -13.46 2.05 -18.92
N VAL A 115 -12.22 2.03 -19.42
CA VAL A 115 -11.95 2.12 -20.85
C VAL A 115 -12.39 0.85 -21.57
N LEU A 116 -12.01 -0.32 -21.06
CA LEU A 116 -12.40 -1.60 -21.63
C LEU A 116 -13.93 -1.76 -21.68
N ASP A 117 -14.62 -1.41 -20.59
CA ASP A 117 -16.09 -1.41 -20.53
C ASP A 117 -16.70 -0.44 -21.56
N GLY A 118 -16.08 0.74 -21.73
CA GLY A 118 -16.52 1.77 -22.67
C GLY A 118 -16.21 1.49 -24.14
N LEU A 119 -15.29 0.58 -24.44
CA LEU A 119 -14.92 0.13 -25.79
C LEU A 119 -15.89 -0.94 -26.35
N GLY A 120 -16.65 -1.62 -25.48
CA GLY A 120 -17.66 -2.59 -25.90
C GLY A 120 -17.10 -3.68 -26.82
N MET A 121 -17.70 -3.87 -28.01
CA MET A 121 -17.27 -4.87 -29.01
C MET A 121 -15.85 -4.66 -29.55
N ALA A 122 -15.27 -3.45 -29.41
CA ALA A 122 -13.89 -3.20 -29.80
C ALA A 122 -12.87 -3.71 -28.77
N GLY A 123 -13.28 -3.98 -27.53
CA GLY A 123 -12.41 -4.31 -26.40
C GLY A 123 -12.32 -5.81 -26.06
N ASP A 124 -12.78 -6.71 -26.92
CA ASP A 124 -12.81 -8.17 -26.67
C ASP A 124 -13.48 -8.51 -25.32
N HIS A 125 -14.61 -7.86 -25.05
CA HIS A 125 -15.38 -8.06 -23.84
C HIS A 125 -16.13 -9.40 -23.89
N GLU A 126 -15.51 -10.47 -23.40
CA GLU A 126 -16.19 -11.74 -23.12
C GLU A 126 -17.27 -11.50 -22.03
N PRO A 127 -18.57 -11.64 -22.34
CA PRO A 127 -19.61 -11.49 -21.34
C PRO A 127 -19.49 -12.58 -20.26
N GLY A 128 -19.60 -12.21 -18.98
CA GLY A 128 -19.57 -13.16 -17.86
C GLY A 128 -18.20 -13.37 -17.20
N VAL A 129 -17.18 -12.60 -17.59
CA VAL A 129 -15.89 -12.61 -16.89
C VAL A 129 -16.00 -11.92 -15.53
N THR A 130 -15.57 -12.61 -14.47
CA THR A 130 -15.50 -12.10 -13.10
C THR A 130 -14.12 -11.47 -12.85
N MET A 131 -14.11 -10.23 -12.38
CA MET A 131 -12.89 -9.55 -11.95
C MET A 131 -12.54 -9.98 -10.53
N VAL A 132 -11.30 -10.38 -10.29
CA VAL A 132 -10.76 -10.68 -8.96
C VAL A 132 -9.51 -9.84 -8.70
N GLU A 133 -9.23 -9.53 -7.44
CA GLU A 133 -8.03 -8.75 -7.13
C GLU A 133 -6.74 -9.56 -7.35
N GLN A 134 -6.77 -10.85 -7.01
CA GLN A 134 -5.63 -11.77 -7.09
C GLN A 134 -6.10 -13.20 -7.34
N VAL A 135 -5.27 -14.00 -8.01
CA VAL A 135 -5.53 -15.42 -8.33
C VAL A 135 -4.63 -16.37 -7.52
N ASP A 136 -4.34 -16.02 -6.26
CA ASP A 136 -3.36 -16.73 -5.43
C ASP A 136 -3.74 -18.20 -5.14
N GLU A 137 -5.02 -18.48 -4.94
CA GLU A 137 -5.54 -19.84 -4.71
C GLU A 137 -5.44 -20.67 -5.99
N LEU A 138 -5.94 -20.14 -7.10
CA LEU A 138 -5.83 -20.79 -8.40
C LEU A 138 -4.37 -21.06 -8.78
N ARG A 139 -3.47 -20.10 -8.50
CA ARG A 139 -2.02 -20.31 -8.68
C ARG A 139 -1.50 -21.45 -7.81
N ARG A 140 -1.88 -21.49 -6.52
CA ARG A 140 -1.46 -22.56 -5.60
C ARG A 140 -1.89 -23.92 -6.14
N GLU A 141 -3.15 -24.08 -6.52
CA GLU A 141 -3.67 -25.31 -7.13
C GLU A 141 -2.90 -25.71 -8.39
N VAL A 142 -2.63 -24.76 -9.30
CA VAL A 142 -1.86 -25.00 -10.52
C VAL A 142 -0.46 -25.53 -10.19
N VAL A 143 0.22 -24.91 -9.23
CA VAL A 143 1.57 -25.31 -8.83
C VAL A 143 1.56 -26.68 -8.18
N ASP A 144 0.62 -26.93 -7.26
CA ASP A 144 0.49 -28.21 -6.58
C ASP A 144 0.19 -29.35 -7.56
N ASP A 145 -0.73 -29.13 -8.51
CA ASP A 145 -1.06 -30.10 -9.56
C ASP A 145 0.16 -30.40 -10.44
N LEU A 146 0.87 -29.36 -10.89
CA LEU A 146 2.07 -29.53 -11.72
C LEU A 146 3.19 -30.24 -10.96
N TYR A 147 3.39 -29.88 -9.69
CA TYR A 147 4.42 -30.43 -8.82
C TYR A 147 4.16 -31.91 -8.50
N LEU A 148 2.93 -32.25 -8.06
CA LEU A 148 2.52 -33.62 -7.76
C LEU A 148 2.52 -34.46 -9.03
N ARG A 149 2.01 -33.94 -10.15
CA ARG A 149 2.01 -34.66 -11.43
C ARG A 149 3.42 -35.03 -11.89
N LYS A 150 4.44 -34.24 -11.52
CA LYS A 150 5.84 -34.52 -11.87
C LYS A 150 6.51 -35.46 -10.86
N TYR A 151 6.35 -35.24 -9.56
CA TYR A 151 7.16 -35.91 -8.53
C TYR A 151 6.45 -37.00 -7.73
N ALA A 152 5.12 -37.10 -7.79
CA ALA A 152 4.35 -38.11 -7.06
C ALA A 152 4.10 -39.41 -7.85
N ARG A 153 4.77 -39.60 -9.00
CA ARG A 153 4.64 -40.82 -9.82
C ARG A 153 5.59 -41.93 -9.35
N PRO A 154 5.18 -43.22 -9.43
CA PRO A 154 6.10 -44.33 -9.19
C PRO A 154 7.31 -44.26 -10.16
N GLY A 155 8.52 -44.25 -9.61
CA GLY A 155 9.76 -44.13 -10.39
C GLY A 155 10.16 -42.70 -10.79
N ALA A 156 9.51 -41.67 -10.26
CA ALA A 156 9.92 -40.28 -10.48
C ALA A 156 11.26 -39.97 -9.78
N ASP A 157 12.04 -39.09 -10.41
CA ASP A 157 13.28 -38.56 -9.82
C ASP A 157 12.98 -37.75 -8.55
N LYS A 158 13.97 -37.67 -7.67
CA LYS A 158 13.90 -36.82 -6.47
C LYS A 158 13.66 -35.36 -6.90
N PRO A 159 12.76 -34.61 -6.23
CA PRO A 159 12.51 -33.22 -6.59
C PRO A 159 13.78 -32.36 -6.56
N ALA A 160 14.06 -31.66 -7.67
CA ALA A 160 15.19 -30.72 -7.77
C ALA A 160 14.93 -29.41 -7.02
N LEU A 161 13.68 -29.15 -6.64
CA LEU A 161 13.24 -28.02 -5.85
C LEU A 161 12.15 -28.49 -4.87
N SER A 162 12.09 -27.88 -3.70
CA SER A 162 11.03 -28.11 -2.72
C SER A 162 9.69 -27.53 -3.19
N ALA A 163 8.59 -28.00 -2.60
CA ALA A 163 7.26 -27.42 -2.87
C ALA A 163 7.21 -25.92 -2.56
N LYS A 164 7.88 -25.48 -1.48
CA LYS A 164 7.98 -24.05 -1.15
C LYS A 164 8.69 -23.25 -2.24
N GLU A 165 9.82 -23.74 -2.75
CA GLU A 165 10.53 -23.10 -3.85
C GLU A 165 9.71 -23.10 -5.16
N ALA A 166 8.93 -24.16 -5.39
CA ALA A 166 8.04 -24.26 -6.55
C ALA A 166 6.99 -23.14 -6.53
N HIS A 167 6.35 -22.93 -5.37
CA HIS A 167 5.40 -21.84 -5.15
C HIS A 167 6.06 -20.47 -5.26
N GLU A 168 7.27 -20.29 -4.74
CA GLU A 168 8.01 -19.02 -4.85
C GLU A 168 8.33 -18.66 -6.31
N VAL A 169 8.86 -19.61 -7.08
CA VAL A 169 9.20 -19.43 -8.50
C VAL A 169 7.96 -19.13 -9.33
N ALA A 170 6.89 -19.92 -9.16
CA ALA A 170 5.64 -19.71 -9.90
C ALA A 170 4.96 -18.39 -9.53
N ARG A 171 4.99 -17.99 -8.25
CA ARG A 171 4.50 -16.68 -7.81
C ARG A 171 5.27 -15.53 -8.45
N ALA A 172 6.60 -15.63 -8.50
CA ALA A 172 7.43 -14.62 -9.14
C ALA A 172 7.13 -14.49 -10.63
N ALA A 173 7.02 -15.62 -11.34
CA ALA A 173 6.74 -15.65 -12.78
C ALA A 173 5.32 -15.19 -13.13
N ALA A 174 4.32 -15.51 -12.30
CA ALA A 174 2.94 -15.09 -12.52
C ALA A 174 2.73 -13.59 -12.20
N GLY A 175 3.46 -13.04 -11.22
CA GLY A 175 3.34 -11.64 -10.81
C GLY A 175 4.16 -10.65 -11.62
N ASP A 176 4.82 -11.10 -12.69
CA ASP A 176 5.60 -10.25 -13.60
C ASP A 176 5.47 -10.76 -15.04
N SER A 177 4.24 -10.71 -15.54
CA SER A 177 3.84 -11.20 -16.87
C SER A 177 4.58 -10.53 -18.03
N THR A 178 5.23 -9.40 -17.78
CA THR A 178 5.99 -8.63 -18.78
C THR A 178 7.48 -8.96 -18.76
N ALA A 179 7.98 -9.60 -17.69
CA ALA A 179 9.38 -9.99 -17.62
C ALA A 179 9.64 -11.22 -18.49
N ARG A 180 10.73 -11.17 -19.25
CA ARG A 180 11.26 -12.37 -19.91
C ARG A 180 11.81 -13.33 -18.87
N LEU A 181 11.30 -14.56 -18.87
CA LEU A 181 11.80 -15.63 -18.00
C LEU A 181 13.14 -16.15 -18.51
N GLU A 182 14.10 -16.27 -17.60
CA GLU A 182 15.42 -16.88 -17.83
C GLU A 182 15.74 -17.88 -16.69
N PRO A 183 16.68 -18.84 -16.87
CA PRO A 183 17.46 -19.12 -18.06
C PRO A 183 16.69 -20.00 -19.08
N SER A 184 16.45 -19.45 -20.26
CA SER A 184 15.76 -20.11 -21.38
C SER A 184 16.59 -21.19 -22.07
N SER A 185 17.93 -21.12 -21.92
CA SER A 185 18.90 -22.04 -22.51
C SER A 185 19.43 -23.09 -21.53
N ALA A 186 18.94 -23.11 -20.28
CA ALA A 186 19.38 -24.09 -19.30
C ALA A 186 18.95 -25.51 -19.70
N ASP A 187 19.81 -26.49 -19.43
CA ASP A 187 19.49 -27.91 -19.60
C ASP A 187 18.20 -28.25 -18.83
N PRO A 188 17.13 -28.75 -19.48
CA PRO A 188 15.88 -29.12 -18.81
C PRO A 188 16.04 -30.11 -17.64
N ALA A 189 17.12 -30.91 -17.61
CA ALA A 189 17.44 -31.81 -16.52
C ALA A 189 18.06 -31.11 -15.30
N SER A 190 18.72 -29.96 -15.51
CA SER A 190 19.36 -29.18 -14.44
C SER A 190 18.33 -28.54 -13.50
N ALA A 191 18.73 -28.20 -12.27
CA ALA A 191 17.84 -27.52 -11.31
C ALA A 191 17.29 -26.21 -11.89
N ALA A 192 18.12 -25.41 -12.55
CA ALA A 192 17.72 -24.16 -13.19
C ALA A 192 16.72 -24.38 -14.35
N GLY A 193 16.97 -25.38 -15.20
CA GLY A 193 16.05 -25.74 -16.29
C GLY A 193 14.71 -26.28 -15.78
N GLN A 194 14.72 -27.03 -14.68
CA GLN A 194 13.49 -27.49 -14.02
C GLN A 194 12.68 -26.35 -13.41
N ARG A 195 13.34 -25.35 -12.80
CA ARG A 195 12.68 -24.13 -12.29
C ARG A 195 12.09 -23.30 -13.42
N TYR A 196 12.85 -23.06 -14.50
CA TYR A 196 12.37 -22.38 -15.70
C TYR A 196 11.17 -23.09 -16.34
N GLY A 197 11.26 -24.42 -16.50
CA GLY A 197 10.18 -25.25 -17.03
C GLY A 197 8.92 -25.17 -16.17
N LEU A 198 9.06 -25.23 -14.84
CA LEU A 198 7.94 -25.06 -13.91
C LEU A 198 7.32 -23.67 -14.04
N ALA A 199 8.11 -22.60 -14.02
CA ALA A 199 7.63 -21.22 -14.14
C ALA A 199 6.78 -21.04 -15.41
N ARG A 200 7.28 -21.48 -16.57
CA ARG A 200 6.54 -21.44 -17.83
C ARG A 200 5.26 -22.26 -17.82
N ALA A 201 5.34 -23.49 -17.32
CA ALA A 201 4.18 -24.37 -17.24
C ALA A 201 3.10 -23.79 -16.32
N ALA A 202 3.49 -23.26 -15.16
CA ALA A 202 2.58 -22.65 -14.19
C ALA A 202 1.92 -21.39 -14.76
N THR A 203 2.66 -20.48 -15.41
CA THR A 203 2.08 -19.28 -16.02
C THR A 203 1.09 -19.65 -17.13
N ALA A 204 1.44 -20.60 -18.01
CA ALA A 204 0.56 -21.04 -19.10
C ALA A 204 -0.71 -21.74 -18.58
N GLU A 205 -0.56 -22.61 -17.59
CA GLU A 205 -1.68 -23.35 -16.99
C GLU A 205 -2.59 -22.42 -16.17
N LEU A 206 -2.03 -21.47 -15.44
CA LEU A 206 -2.79 -20.43 -14.74
C LEU A 206 -3.65 -19.63 -15.72
N GLN A 207 -3.07 -19.14 -16.82
CA GLN A 207 -3.81 -18.41 -17.85
C GLN A 207 -4.88 -19.28 -18.55
N ARG A 208 -4.64 -20.59 -18.67
CA ARG A 208 -5.67 -21.52 -19.17
C ARG A 208 -6.83 -21.66 -18.19
N ARG A 209 -6.56 -21.84 -16.88
CA ARG A 209 -7.61 -21.99 -15.87
C ARG A 209 -8.37 -20.69 -15.62
N LYS A 210 -7.71 -19.53 -15.66
CA LYS A 210 -8.35 -18.20 -15.60
C LYS A 210 -9.40 -18.05 -16.70
N ARG A 211 -9.03 -18.36 -17.95
CA ARG A 211 -9.96 -18.37 -19.09
C ARG A 211 -11.10 -19.37 -18.92
N ALA A 212 -10.80 -20.60 -18.51
CA ALA A 212 -11.83 -21.63 -18.31
C ALA A 212 -12.82 -21.29 -17.18
N ALA A 213 -12.35 -20.60 -16.13
CA ALA A 213 -13.18 -20.13 -15.03
C ALA A 213 -13.88 -18.80 -15.33
N GLY A 214 -13.57 -18.14 -16.45
CA GLY A 214 -14.05 -16.80 -16.74
C GLY A 214 -13.58 -15.78 -15.70
N VAL A 215 -12.32 -15.85 -15.26
CA VAL A 215 -11.75 -14.96 -14.23
C VAL A 215 -10.61 -14.14 -14.81
N ARG A 216 -10.56 -12.84 -14.49
CA ARG A 216 -9.45 -11.93 -14.80
C ARG A 216 -8.97 -11.22 -13.55
N ASP A 217 -7.67 -10.94 -13.48
CA ASP A 217 -7.08 -10.10 -12.45
C ASP A 217 -6.69 -8.72 -12.99
N PHE A 218 -6.20 -7.86 -12.10
CA PHE A 218 -5.81 -6.49 -12.43
C PHE A 218 -4.67 -6.41 -13.45
N ASP A 219 -3.74 -7.35 -13.44
CA ASP A 219 -2.63 -7.39 -14.40
C ASP A 219 -3.14 -7.72 -15.81
N ASP A 220 -4.14 -8.61 -15.94
CA ASP A 220 -4.75 -8.92 -17.23
C ASP A 220 -5.44 -7.69 -17.85
N LEU A 221 -6.04 -6.79 -17.04
CA LEU A 221 -6.71 -5.60 -17.56
C LEU A 221 -5.74 -4.65 -18.27
N LEU A 222 -4.55 -4.47 -17.70
CA LEU A 222 -3.52 -3.62 -18.27
C LEU A 222 -3.03 -4.18 -19.61
N ILE A 223 -2.76 -5.50 -19.63
CA ILE A 223 -2.33 -6.22 -20.83
C ILE A 223 -3.41 -6.17 -21.91
N LEU A 224 -4.66 -6.47 -21.56
CA LEU A 224 -5.77 -6.47 -22.50
C LEU A 224 -5.96 -5.09 -23.15
N LEU A 225 -5.96 -4.02 -22.35
CA LEU A 225 -6.08 -2.68 -22.90
C LEU A 225 -4.89 -2.33 -23.80
N ARG A 226 -3.66 -2.64 -23.38
CA ARG A 226 -2.48 -2.45 -24.22
C ARG A 226 -2.65 -3.15 -25.57
N ASP A 227 -3.10 -4.40 -25.56
CA ASP A 227 -3.24 -5.22 -26.77
C ASP A 227 -4.37 -4.69 -27.68
N VAL A 228 -5.50 -4.26 -27.10
CA VAL A 228 -6.59 -3.60 -27.85
C VAL A 228 -6.09 -2.31 -28.52
N LEU A 229 -5.30 -1.50 -27.82
CA LEU A 229 -4.71 -0.28 -28.39
C LEU A 229 -3.57 -0.57 -29.38
N ALA A 230 -2.94 -1.76 -29.29
CA ALA A 230 -1.91 -2.23 -30.22
C ALA A 230 -2.50 -2.80 -31.52
N ASP A 231 -3.76 -3.21 -31.48
CA ASP A 231 -4.39 -3.98 -32.54
C ASP A 231 -4.34 -3.21 -33.88
N PRO A 232 -3.80 -3.79 -34.96
CA PRO A 232 -3.65 -3.10 -36.24
C PRO A 232 -4.98 -2.63 -36.85
N ASP A 233 -6.08 -3.33 -36.56
CA ASP A 233 -7.38 -3.07 -37.18
C ASP A 233 -8.27 -2.17 -36.30
N ARG A 234 -8.24 -2.38 -34.99
CA ARG A 234 -9.15 -1.72 -34.02
C ARG A 234 -8.48 -0.68 -33.15
N GLY A 235 -7.15 -0.73 -33.00
CA GLY A 235 -6.40 0.09 -32.06
C GLY A 235 -6.52 1.59 -32.31
N GLN A 236 -6.50 2.00 -33.58
CA GLN A 236 -6.66 3.42 -33.93
C GLN A 236 -8.03 3.97 -33.53
N ALA A 237 -9.11 3.22 -33.79
CA ALA A 237 -10.47 3.61 -33.40
C ALA A 237 -10.63 3.67 -31.87
N ALA A 238 -10.01 2.73 -31.14
CA ALA A 238 -9.98 2.74 -29.69
C ALA A 238 -9.23 3.96 -29.13
N CYS A 239 -8.06 4.27 -29.68
CA CYS A 239 -7.29 5.48 -29.35
C CYS A 239 -8.07 6.77 -29.64
N GLU A 240 -8.74 6.87 -30.79
CA GLU A 240 -9.56 8.05 -31.14
C GLU A 240 -10.72 8.24 -30.17
N ARG A 241 -11.39 7.16 -29.74
CA ARG A 241 -12.44 7.22 -28.73
C ARG A 241 -11.93 7.71 -27.38
N LEU A 242 -10.72 7.27 -26.98
CA LEU A 242 -10.06 7.77 -25.77
C LEU A 242 -9.74 9.26 -25.87
N ARG A 243 -9.15 9.70 -26.99
CA ARG A 243 -8.77 11.10 -27.24
C ARG A 243 -9.99 12.02 -27.33
N ALA A 244 -11.11 11.53 -27.88
CA ALA A 244 -12.37 12.26 -27.92
C ALA A 244 -12.97 12.45 -26.52
N ARG A 245 -12.71 11.53 -25.59
CA ARG A 245 -13.17 11.62 -24.21
C ARG A 245 -12.22 12.42 -23.32
N PHE A 246 -10.91 12.28 -23.52
CA PHE A 246 -9.90 12.89 -22.65
C PHE A 246 -8.95 13.76 -23.46
N THR A 247 -9.13 15.07 -23.33
CA THR A 247 -8.30 16.08 -24.01
C THR A 247 -7.06 16.45 -23.18
N VAL A 248 -7.16 16.27 -21.85
CA VAL A 248 -6.08 16.51 -20.90
C VAL A 248 -5.97 15.33 -19.93
N VAL A 249 -4.77 14.79 -19.82
CA VAL A 249 -4.43 13.64 -18.97
C VAL A 249 -3.34 14.06 -17.99
N LEU A 250 -3.62 13.94 -16.69
CA LEU A 250 -2.70 14.22 -15.59
C LEU A 250 -2.43 12.92 -14.85
N VAL A 251 -1.17 12.48 -14.82
CA VAL A 251 -0.76 11.26 -14.14
C VAL A 251 0.12 11.61 -12.95
N ASP A 252 -0.35 11.31 -11.75
CA ASP A 252 0.40 11.46 -10.50
C ASP A 252 1.20 10.19 -10.18
N GLU A 253 2.25 10.36 -9.38
CA GLU A 253 3.15 9.28 -8.94
C GLU A 253 3.67 8.42 -10.11
N PHE A 254 3.96 9.07 -11.25
CA PHE A 254 4.32 8.38 -12.50
C PHE A 254 5.58 7.51 -12.40
N GLN A 255 6.45 7.73 -11.40
CA GLN A 255 7.58 6.84 -11.15
C GLN A 255 7.19 5.45 -10.64
N ASP A 256 5.94 5.28 -10.19
CA ASP A 256 5.39 3.99 -9.72
C ASP A 256 4.62 3.26 -10.84
N THR A 257 4.67 3.77 -12.07
CA THR A 257 4.06 3.18 -13.25
C THR A 257 4.91 2.01 -13.77
N ASP A 258 4.26 1.00 -14.35
CA ASP A 258 4.91 -0.12 -15.02
C ASP A 258 5.01 0.10 -16.55
N PRO A 259 5.80 -0.71 -17.28
CA PRO A 259 5.98 -0.55 -18.72
C PRO A 259 4.68 -0.62 -19.55
N VAL A 260 3.71 -1.45 -19.13
CA VAL A 260 2.44 -1.63 -19.85
C VAL A 260 1.57 -0.39 -19.69
N GLN A 261 1.48 0.14 -18.47
CA GLN A 261 0.78 1.39 -18.21
C GLN A 261 1.37 2.56 -19.00
N TRP A 262 2.70 2.67 -19.05
CA TRP A 262 3.36 3.69 -19.87
C TRP A 262 3.05 3.49 -21.35
N GLU A 263 3.09 2.26 -21.87
CA GLU A 263 2.77 1.96 -23.26
C GLU A 263 1.32 2.33 -23.62
N VAL A 264 0.36 2.06 -22.73
CA VAL A 264 -1.04 2.47 -22.87
C VAL A 264 -1.15 3.99 -22.96
N LEU A 265 -0.57 4.72 -22.00
CA LEU A 265 -0.61 6.19 -21.96
C LEU A 265 0.05 6.80 -23.20
N ARG A 266 1.20 6.27 -23.59
CA ARG A 266 1.94 6.73 -24.76
C ARG A 266 1.14 6.53 -26.04
N ARG A 267 0.62 5.33 -26.30
CA ARG A 267 -0.20 5.06 -27.50
C ARG A 267 -1.48 5.90 -27.53
N ALA A 268 -2.16 6.02 -26.40
CA ALA A 268 -3.43 6.72 -26.34
C ALA A 268 -3.26 8.24 -26.45
N PHE A 269 -2.24 8.85 -25.83
CA PHE A 269 -2.23 10.31 -25.61
C PHE A 269 -0.95 11.03 -26.03
N HIS A 270 0.22 10.40 -26.01
CA HIS A 270 1.48 11.07 -26.36
C HIS A 270 1.44 11.56 -27.82
N GLY A 271 1.78 12.83 -28.04
CA GLY A 271 1.72 13.49 -29.36
C GLY A 271 0.30 13.80 -29.88
N HIS A 272 -0.75 13.47 -29.12
CA HIS A 272 -2.15 13.60 -29.56
C HIS A 272 -3.04 14.40 -28.61
N ALA A 273 -2.74 14.39 -27.32
CA ALA A 273 -3.47 15.12 -26.27
C ALA A 273 -2.47 15.81 -25.32
N THR A 274 -2.96 16.65 -24.42
CA THR A 274 -2.11 17.19 -23.35
C THR A 274 -1.90 16.11 -22.30
N LEU A 275 -0.66 15.62 -22.17
CA LEU A 275 -0.28 14.57 -21.23
C LEU A 275 0.74 15.13 -20.25
N VAL A 276 0.38 15.24 -18.97
CA VAL A 276 1.27 15.73 -17.91
C VAL A 276 1.60 14.58 -16.96
N LEU A 277 2.86 14.17 -16.95
CA LEU A 277 3.38 13.08 -16.14
C LEU A 277 4.13 13.66 -14.95
N ILE A 278 3.61 13.46 -13.74
CA ILE A 278 4.09 14.11 -12.53
C ILE A 278 4.66 13.04 -11.62
N GLY A 279 5.90 13.22 -11.19
CA GLY A 279 6.56 12.20 -10.40
C GLY A 279 7.98 12.56 -10.00
N ASP A 280 8.60 11.65 -9.27
CA ASP A 280 10.00 11.76 -8.86
C ASP A 280 10.68 10.39 -8.90
N PRO A 281 11.63 10.15 -9.81
CA PRO A 281 12.31 8.86 -9.92
C PRO A 281 13.12 8.51 -8.67
N LYS A 282 13.46 9.51 -7.84
CA LYS A 282 14.15 9.32 -6.55
C LYS A 282 13.24 8.65 -5.50
N GLN A 283 11.92 8.64 -5.73
CA GLN A 283 10.89 8.07 -4.84
C GLN A 283 10.25 6.78 -5.39
N ALA A 284 10.85 6.15 -6.40
CA ALA A 284 10.37 4.89 -6.97
C ALA A 284 10.69 3.73 -6.01
N VAL A 285 9.68 3.28 -5.24
CA VAL A 285 9.86 2.26 -4.17
C VAL A 285 8.91 1.06 -4.29
N TYR A 286 8.02 1.02 -5.29
CA TYR A 286 7.03 -0.05 -5.47
C TYR A 286 7.43 -1.12 -6.50
N ALA A 287 8.72 -1.39 -6.69
CA ALA A 287 9.20 -2.40 -7.64
C ALA A 287 8.58 -3.80 -7.40
N PHE A 288 8.25 -4.14 -6.14
CA PHE A 288 7.57 -5.39 -5.79
C PHE A 288 6.12 -5.48 -6.31
N ARG A 289 5.54 -4.37 -6.78
CA ARG A 289 4.22 -4.28 -7.46
C ARG A 289 4.35 -4.10 -8.98
N GLY A 290 5.52 -4.35 -9.55
CA GLY A 290 5.76 -4.25 -11.00
C GLY A 290 6.14 -2.85 -11.50
N ALA A 291 6.12 -1.82 -10.64
CA ALA A 291 6.56 -0.47 -10.98
C ALA A 291 8.02 -0.45 -11.47
N GLU A 292 8.31 0.40 -12.46
CA GLU A 292 9.64 0.47 -13.05
C GLU A 292 10.09 1.90 -13.36
N VAL A 293 11.20 2.27 -12.73
CA VAL A 293 11.78 3.60 -12.91
C VAL A 293 12.36 3.83 -14.31
N LEU A 294 12.68 2.77 -15.08
CA LEU A 294 13.10 2.95 -16.47
C LEU A 294 11.95 3.44 -17.36
N SER A 295 10.70 3.08 -17.08
CA SER A 295 9.53 3.64 -17.78
C SER A 295 9.41 5.14 -17.55
N TYR A 296 9.74 5.61 -16.34
CA TYR A 296 9.85 7.05 -16.06
C TYR A 296 10.96 7.70 -16.90
N LEU A 297 12.14 7.09 -16.98
CA LEU A 297 13.26 7.63 -17.73
C LEU A 297 12.99 7.68 -19.24
N ASP A 298 12.35 6.63 -19.78
CA ASP A 298 11.91 6.57 -21.18
C ASP A 298 10.89 7.67 -21.48
N ALA A 299 9.88 7.86 -20.63
CA ALA A 299 8.93 8.96 -20.80
C ALA A 299 9.58 10.34 -20.71
N ARG A 300 10.59 10.51 -19.85
CA ARG A 300 11.36 11.76 -19.76
C ARG A 300 12.18 12.03 -21.02
N GLU A 301 12.71 10.99 -21.65
CA GLU A 301 13.45 11.11 -22.91
C GLU A 301 12.52 11.45 -24.08
N GLN A 302 11.30 10.92 -24.08
CA GLN A 302 10.31 11.15 -25.14
C GLN A 302 9.45 12.42 -24.93
N ALA A 303 9.48 13.05 -23.75
CA ALA A 303 8.65 14.20 -23.45
C ALA A 303 9.03 15.44 -24.28
N ASP A 304 8.03 16.20 -24.71
CA ASP A 304 8.21 17.49 -25.41
C ASP A 304 8.80 18.54 -24.48
N THR A 305 8.49 18.45 -23.18
CA THR A 305 8.93 19.41 -22.17
C THR A 305 9.21 18.69 -20.86
N VAL A 306 10.33 19.03 -20.22
CA VAL A 306 10.68 18.55 -18.88
C VAL A 306 10.84 19.76 -17.96
N GLU A 307 9.98 19.84 -16.95
CA GLU A 307 9.97 20.90 -15.95
C GLU A 307 10.31 20.33 -14.57
N ARG A 308 10.79 21.19 -13.67
CA ARG A 308 11.11 20.80 -12.29
C ARG A 308 10.52 21.74 -11.27
N LEU A 309 9.93 21.18 -10.21
CA LEU A 309 9.57 21.93 -9.02
C LEU A 309 10.78 22.04 -8.09
N GLY A 310 11.41 23.22 -8.04
CA GLY A 310 12.66 23.45 -7.30
C GLY A 310 12.49 23.83 -5.82
N ARG A 311 11.30 24.20 -5.37
CA ARG A 311 11.05 24.71 -4.01
C ARG A 311 10.32 23.69 -3.14
N ASN A 312 10.93 23.28 -2.04
CA ASN A 312 10.36 22.43 -1.00
C ASN A 312 9.62 23.27 0.07
N TRP A 313 8.38 22.88 0.36
CA TRP A 313 7.48 23.56 1.29
C TRP A 313 7.32 22.83 2.63
N ARG A 314 7.77 21.58 2.72
CA ARG A 314 7.57 20.70 3.89
C ARG A 314 8.71 20.78 4.89
N THR A 315 9.94 20.91 4.40
CA THR A 315 11.18 20.78 5.18
C THR A 315 11.85 22.15 5.35
N ASP A 316 12.45 22.38 6.51
CA ASP A 316 13.21 23.59 6.76
C ASP A 316 14.61 23.58 6.12
N ALA A 317 15.16 24.77 5.89
CA ALA A 317 16.45 24.94 5.23
C ALA A 317 17.62 24.24 5.95
N PRO A 318 17.72 24.24 7.30
CA PRO A 318 18.79 23.53 8.00
C PRO A 318 18.82 22.03 7.71
N LEU A 319 17.68 21.34 7.73
CA LEU A 319 17.64 19.91 7.41
C LEU A 319 17.94 19.65 5.94
N LEU A 320 17.40 20.45 5.01
CA LEU A 320 17.71 20.29 3.58
C LEU A 320 19.22 20.44 3.30
N ARG A 321 19.90 21.41 3.91
CA ARG A 321 21.36 21.55 3.78
C ARG A 321 22.13 20.36 4.35
N ALA A 322 21.68 19.80 5.48
CA ALA A 322 22.33 18.64 6.08
C ALA A 322 22.18 17.38 5.20
N LEU A 323 21.00 17.18 4.60
CA LEU A 323 20.74 16.09 3.66
C LEU A 323 21.54 16.26 2.36
N ASP A 324 21.61 17.49 1.84
CA ASP A 324 22.43 17.83 0.68
C ASP A 324 23.92 17.57 0.93
N HIS A 325 24.44 17.88 2.12
CA HIS A 325 25.81 17.53 2.47
C HIS A 325 26.05 16.01 2.51
N LEU A 326 25.04 15.23 2.90
CA LEU A 326 25.16 13.77 3.04
C LEU A 326 25.12 13.04 1.69
N TYR A 327 24.22 13.43 0.79
CA TYR A 327 24.00 12.70 -0.48
C TYR A 327 23.72 13.60 -1.69
N GLY A 328 23.94 14.91 -1.58
CA GLY A 328 23.80 15.84 -2.70
C GLY A 328 24.61 15.38 -3.90
N HIS A 329 23.98 15.43 -5.07
CA HIS A 329 24.52 14.97 -6.36
C HIS A 329 24.84 13.47 -6.44
N ALA A 330 24.47 12.66 -5.44
CA ALA A 330 24.61 11.21 -5.52
C ALA A 330 23.65 10.64 -6.59
N SER A 331 24.16 9.66 -7.35
CA SER A 331 23.32 8.83 -8.23
C SER A 331 22.64 7.74 -7.42
N LEU A 332 21.31 7.64 -7.50
CA LEU A 332 20.50 6.70 -6.74
C LEU A 332 20.12 5.51 -7.63
N GLY A 333 20.96 4.48 -7.64
CA GLY A 333 20.74 3.23 -8.38
C GLY A 333 20.95 3.34 -9.90
N HIS A 334 20.57 4.45 -10.53
CA HIS A 334 20.79 4.74 -11.94
C HIS A 334 21.46 6.10 -12.14
N ARG A 335 22.38 6.20 -13.12
CA ARG A 335 23.18 7.41 -13.39
C ARG A 335 22.38 8.67 -13.73
N GLN A 336 21.15 8.50 -14.23
CA GLN A 336 20.24 9.61 -14.56
C GLN A 336 19.33 10.04 -13.40
N ILE A 337 19.35 9.30 -12.29
CA ILE A 337 18.56 9.58 -11.09
C ILE A 337 19.49 10.20 -10.06
N VAL A 338 19.60 11.53 -10.10
CA VAL A 338 20.55 12.28 -9.28
C VAL A 338 19.81 13.06 -8.20
N ALA A 339 20.22 12.90 -6.95
CA ALA A 339 19.72 13.72 -5.84
C ALA A 339 20.17 15.17 -6.04
N THR A 340 19.27 16.05 -6.48
CA THR A 340 19.59 17.46 -6.73
C THR A 340 19.10 18.33 -5.58
N PRO A 341 19.85 19.37 -5.17
CA PRO A 341 19.41 20.32 -4.17
C PRO A 341 18.07 20.98 -4.53
N VAL A 342 17.31 21.35 -3.50
CA VAL A 342 16.03 22.09 -3.61
C VAL A 342 16.03 23.28 -2.66
N ASP A 343 15.33 24.35 -3.03
CA ASP A 343 15.16 25.54 -2.22
C ASP A 343 14.15 25.32 -1.09
N ALA A 344 14.48 25.76 0.12
CA ALA A 344 13.54 25.72 1.24
C ALA A 344 12.61 26.93 1.24
N ALA A 345 11.29 26.70 1.29
CA ALA A 345 10.33 27.76 1.58
C ALA A 345 10.45 28.24 3.04
N GLN A 346 10.66 27.30 3.97
CA GLN A 346 10.89 27.60 5.37
C GLN A 346 12.39 27.83 5.62
N ARG A 347 12.79 29.08 5.83
CA ARG A 347 14.21 29.46 5.92
C ARG A 347 14.85 29.17 7.29
N THR A 348 14.06 29.15 8.37
CA THR A 348 14.52 28.97 9.74
C THR A 348 14.17 27.57 10.27
N ALA A 349 14.98 27.07 11.22
CA ALA A 349 14.72 25.80 11.89
C ALA A 349 13.37 25.82 12.61
N ARG A 350 12.58 24.75 12.48
CA ARG A 350 11.37 24.55 13.31
C ARG A 350 11.70 23.93 14.66
N LEU A 351 12.80 23.18 14.74
CA LEU A 351 13.28 22.54 15.96
C LEU A 351 14.42 23.37 16.57
N THR A 352 14.26 23.81 17.81
CA THR A 352 15.26 24.62 18.53
C THR A 352 15.86 23.81 19.69
N GLY A 353 17.17 23.90 19.89
CA GLY A 353 17.89 23.12 20.91
C GLY A 353 18.36 21.74 20.45
N ALA A 354 18.16 21.41 19.16
CA ALA A 354 18.65 20.19 18.54
C ALA A 354 19.32 20.49 17.19
N VAL A 355 20.23 19.60 16.78
CA VAL A 355 20.83 19.63 15.43
C VAL A 355 19.83 19.10 14.39
N PRO A 356 19.84 19.62 13.15
CA PRO A 356 18.84 19.26 12.14
C PRO A 356 18.95 17.81 11.67
N LEU A 357 20.16 17.23 11.67
CA LEU A 357 20.41 15.83 11.32
C LEU A 357 21.41 15.22 12.31
N ARG A 358 21.13 14.01 12.78
CA ARG A 358 22.00 13.23 13.67
C ARG A 358 22.26 11.86 13.07
N LEU A 359 23.55 11.53 12.87
CA LEU A 359 23.98 10.18 12.55
C LEU A 359 24.42 9.49 13.85
N ARG A 360 23.73 8.42 14.23
CA ARG A 360 24.11 7.58 15.38
C ARG A 360 24.90 6.40 14.84
N VAL A 361 26.13 6.22 15.34
CA VAL A 361 27.02 5.14 14.93
C VAL A 361 27.12 4.15 16.08
N LEU A 362 26.76 2.89 15.80
CA LEU A 362 26.91 1.80 16.74
C LEU A 362 28.30 1.16 16.53
N PRO A 363 29.17 1.11 17.55
CA PRO A 363 30.50 0.54 17.41
C PRO A 363 30.44 -0.99 17.26
N ARG A 364 31.52 -1.59 16.72
CA ARG A 364 31.55 -3.02 16.35
C ARG A 364 31.41 -3.99 17.54
N ASP A 365 31.74 -3.54 18.74
CA ASP A 365 31.66 -4.25 20.00
C ASP A 365 30.31 -4.10 20.71
N ALA A 366 29.39 -3.30 20.18
CA ALA A 366 28.06 -3.11 20.76
C ALA A 366 27.16 -4.35 20.71
N GLY A 367 27.52 -5.35 19.88
CA GLY A 367 26.84 -6.65 19.82
C GLY A 367 27.46 -7.73 20.70
N GLY A 368 28.47 -7.40 21.52
CA GLY A 368 29.25 -8.34 22.33
C GLY A 368 30.76 -8.27 22.04
N PRO A 369 31.58 -9.08 22.74
CA PRO A 369 33.04 -9.06 22.61
C PRO A 369 33.49 -9.24 21.16
N PHE A 370 34.39 -8.36 20.70
CA PHE A 370 34.89 -8.39 19.33
C PHE A 370 35.71 -9.66 19.07
N SER A 371 35.15 -10.59 18.29
CA SER A 371 35.80 -11.86 17.92
C SER A 371 36.63 -11.78 16.63
N GLY A 372 36.82 -10.58 16.06
CA GLY A 372 37.41 -10.39 14.72
C GLY A 372 36.42 -10.51 13.57
N GLN A 373 35.17 -10.90 13.83
CA GLN A 373 34.08 -10.98 12.86
C GLN A 373 33.07 -9.83 13.04
N PHE A 374 32.24 -9.57 12.03
CA PHE A 374 31.12 -8.63 12.17
C PHE A 374 30.07 -9.19 13.15
N PRO A 375 29.49 -8.35 14.03
CA PRO A 375 28.44 -8.79 14.95
C PRO A 375 27.20 -9.30 14.20
N ALA A 376 26.49 -10.26 14.81
CA ALA A 376 25.28 -10.82 14.24
C ALA A 376 24.18 -9.74 14.12
N VAL A 377 23.64 -9.57 12.91
CA VAL A 377 22.62 -8.54 12.59
C VAL A 377 21.41 -8.63 13.53
N GLY A 378 21.00 -9.84 13.93
CA GLY A 378 19.89 -10.05 14.87
C GLY A 378 20.10 -9.36 16.23
N ALA A 379 21.27 -9.52 16.84
CA ALA A 379 21.59 -8.89 18.11
C ALA A 379 21.65 -7.36 18.01
N LEU A 380 22.24 -6.86 16.92
CA LEU A 380 22.31 -5.42 16.66
C LEU A 380 20.92 -4.79 16.50
N ARG A 381 19.95 -5.49 15.89
CA ARG A 381 18.59 -4.97 15.74
C ARG A 381 17.95 -4.65 17.08
N THR A 382 18.07 -5.55 18.06
CA THR A 382 17.54 -5.34 19.42
C THR A 382 18.24 -4.18 20.11
N THR A 383 19.59 -4.12 20.07
CA THR A 383 20.35 -3.02 20.66
C THR A 383 19.95 -1.67 20.07
N VAL A 384 19.76 -1.59 18.75
CA VAL A 384 19.30 -0.38 18.07
C VAL A 384 17.88 0.02 18.52
N ALA A 385 16.95 -0.93 18.66
CA ALA A 385 15.60 -0.64 19.14
C ALA A 385 15.62 -0.04 20.57
N THR A 386 16.43 -0.60 21.46
CA THR A 386 16.61 -0.07 22.83
C THR A 386 17.24 1.32 22.83
N ASP A 387 18.24 1.57 21.98
CA ASP A 387 18.85 2.90 21.85
C ASP A 387 17.87 3.95 21.31
N VAL A 388 17.02 3.58 20.34
CA VAL A 388 15.93 4.43 19.85
C VAL A 388 14.99 4.82 20.99
N ALA A 389 14.51 3.84 21.76
CA ALA A 389 13.62 4.12 22.88
C ALA A 389 14.26 5.07 23.90
N ALA A 390 15.53 4.84 24.24
CA ALA A 390 16.28 5.70 25.14
C ALA A 390 16.49 7.12 24.57
N ASP A 391 16.73 7.27 23.26
CA ASP A 391 16.88 8.60 22.63
C ASP A 391 15.55 9.35 22.54
N VAL A 392 14.45 8.64 22.30
CA VAL A 392 13.10 9.20 22.33
C VAL A 392 12.75 9.71 23.72
N VAL A 393 12.99 8.93 24.79
CA VAL A 393 12.79 9.39 26.17
C VAL A 393 13.63 10.64 26.46
N ARG A 394 14.94 10.62 26.13
CA ARG A 394 15.81 11.79 26.30
C ARG A 394 15.30 13.02 25.55
N LEU A 395 14.77 12.84 24.34
CA LEU A 395 14.22 13.94 23.55
C LEU A 395 12.94 14.51 24.19
N LEU A 396 12.04 13.64 24.65
CA LEU A 396 10.80 14.04 25.32
C LEU A 396 11.04 14.75 26.66
N ASP A 397 12.10 14.36 27.39
CA ASP A 397 12.51 15.00 28.65
C ASP A 397 13.37 16.26 28.46
N SER A 398 13.78 16.56 27.22
CA SER A 398 14.67 17.69 26.93
C SER A 398 13.94 19.04 26.89
N GLN A 399 14.70 20.13 26.88
CA GLN A 399 14.19 21.49 26.65
C GLN A 399 14.08 21.86 25.16
N VAL A 400 14.09 20.86 24.27
CA VAL A 400 13.93 21.07 22.82
C VAL A 400 12.51 21.55 22.54
N THR A 401 12.39 22.60 21.74
CA THR A 401 11.10 23.18 21.35
C THR A 401 10.86 23.06 19.86
N LEU A 402 9.59 22.91 19.51
CA LEU A 402 9.09 22.77 18.14
C LEU A 402 8.13 23.93 17.85
N THR A 403 8.40 24.67 16.79
CA THR A 403 7.54 25.74 16.28
C THR A 403 6.80 25.29 15.03
N LEU A 404 5.48 25.16 15.14
CA LEU A 404 4.56 24.82 14.05
C LEU A 404 3.40 25.83 14.03
N ASP A 405 3.01 26.29 12.85
CA ASP A 405 1.86 27.19 12.65
C ASP A 405 1.85 28.44 13.56
N GLY A 406 3.05 28.98 13.83
CA GLY A 406 3.23 30.14 14.69
C GLY A 406 3.17 29.86 16.20
N ALA A 407 2.92 28.61 16.61
CA ALA A 407 2.93 28.17 18.01
C ALA A 407 4.20 27.40 18.35
N THR A 408 4.84 27.76 19.46
CA THR A 408 6.02 27.06 19.98
C THR A 408 5.64 26.24 21.21
N ARG A 409 6.01 24.97 21.21
CA ARG A 409 5.76 24.04 22.34
C ARG A 409 6.89 23.02 22.48
N GLY A 410 6.91 22.31 23.61
CA GLY A 410 7.75 21.12 23.77
C GLY A 410 7.37 20.01 22.79
N VAL A 411 8.34 19.14 22.49
CA VAL A 411 8.15 17.94 21.68
C VAL A 411 7.20 16.99 22.40
N ARG A 412 6.27 16.39 21.65
CA ARG A 412 5.32 15.38 22.13
C ARG A 412 5.54 14.07 21.37
N PRO A 413 5.08 12.92 21.91
CA PRO A 413 5.20 11.65 21.21
C PRO A 413 4.65 11.67 19.77
N GLY A 414 3.51 12.35 19.55
CA GLY A 414 2.89 12.51 18.24
C GLY A 414 3.72 13.27 17.19
N ASP A 415 4.80 13.96 17.59
CA ASP A 415 5.71 14.64 16.65
C ASP A 415 6.79 13.71 16.09
N ILE A 416 6.89 12.50 16.62
CA ILE A 416 7.99 11.57 16.36
C ILE A 416 7.47 10.41 15.50
N ALA A 417 8.15 10.16 14.39
CA ALA A 417 8.00 8.97 13.60
C ALA A 417 9.28 8.11 13.60
N VAL A 418 9.12 6.80 13.64
CA VAL A 418 10.20 5.82 13.47
C VAL A 418 9.94 5.02 12.20
N LEU A 419 10.80 5.21 11.21
CA LEU A 419 10.72 4.55 9.91
C LEU A 419 11.58 3.29 9.90
N VAL A 420 10.93 2.16 9.62
CA VAL A 420 11.60 0.86 9.52
C VAL A 420 11.39 0.25 8.13
N ARG A 421 12.19 -0.77 7.78
CA ARG A 421 12.09 -1.43 6.47
C ARG A 421 11.20 -2.66 6.49
N LYS A 422 11.25 -3.45 7.57
CA LYS A 422 10.58 -4.74 7.70
C LYS A 422 9.61 -4.74 8.88
N TYR A 423 8.50 -5.48 8.79
CA TYR A 423 7.53 -5.61 9.88
C TYR A 423 8.14 -6.15 11.18
N VAL A 424 9.10 -7.08 11.09
CA VAL A 424 9.82 -7.60 12.27
C VAL A 424 10.55 -6.51 13.06
N GLN A 425 10.97 -5.43 12.39
CA GLN A 425 11.62 -4.29 13.04
C GLN A 425 10.60 -3.39 13.76
N ILE A 426 9.34 -3.36 13.31
CA ILE A 426 8.25 -2.63 13.99
C ILE A 426 8.05 -3.22 15.38
N ALA A 427 7.93 -4.55 15.48
CA ALA A 427 7.74 -5.23 16.76
C ALA A 427 8.89 -4.90 17.74
N ALA A 428 10.14 -5.00 17.29
CA ALA A 428 11.29 -4.69 18.12
C ALA A 428 11.29 -3.22 18.63
N VAL A 429 10.98 -2.25 17.78
CA VAL A 429 10.90 -0.83 18.17
C VAL A 429 9.73 -0.57 19.12
N ARG A 430 8.57 -1.14 18.82
CA ARG A 430 7.36 -1.02 19.65
C ARG A 430 7.63 -1.57 21.05
N ASP A 431 8.10 -2.81 21.14
CA ASP A 431 8.31 -3.48 22.42
C ASP A 431 9.36 -2.72 23.27
N ALA A 432 10.38 -2.12 22.63
CA ALA A 432 11.37 -1.29 23.32
C ALA A 432 10.80 0.05 23.82
N LEU A 433 9.95 0.71 23.03
CA LEU A 433 9.27 1.96 23.43
C LEU A 433 8.22 1.71 24.52
N ASP A 434 7.45 0.64 24.41
CA ASP A 434 6.46 0.22 25.41
C ASP A 434 7.15 -0.11 26.73
N ALA A 435 8.29 -0.82 26.71
CA ALA A 435 9.10 -1.09 27.89
C ALA A 435 9.66 0.20 28.55
N ALA A 436 9.84 1.26 27.77
CA ALA A 436 10.25 2.58 28.24
C ALA A 436 9.06 3.48 28.64
N GLY A 437 7.82 2.99 28.57
CA GLY A 437 6.61 3.74 28.91
C GLY A 437 6.22 4.80 27.88
N VAL A 438 6.74 4.73 26.64
CA VAL A 438 6.42 5.66 25.57
C VAL A 438 5.26 5.11 24.73
N PRO A 439 4.11 5.81 24.63
CA PRO A 439 3.00 5.35 23.81
C PRO A 439 3.39 5.24 22.34
N THR A 440 3.02 4.14 21.69
CA THR A 440 3.30 3.88 20.27
C THR A 440 2.05 3.56 19.47
N VAL A 441 2.03 4.00 18.22
CA VAL A 441 1.04 3.63 17.21
C VAL A 441 1.76 3.08 16.00
N VAL A 442 1.31 1.92 15.52
CA VAL A 442 1.87 1.32 14.30
C VAL A 442 1.00 1.72 13.11
N SER A 443 1.48 2.67 12.32
CA SER A 443 0.84 3.13 11.08
C SER A 443 1.24 2.20 9.93
N SER A 444 0.92 0.92 10.02
CA SER A 444 1.02 0.01 8.86
C SER A 444 0.17 -1.24 9.00
N SER A 445 -0.16 -1.78 7.82
CA SER A 445 -0.98 -2.92 7.42
C SER A 445 -0.71 -4.26 8.12
N THR A 446 -0.46 -4.27 9.43
CA THR A 446 -0.54 -5.51 10.19
C THR A 446 -2.00 -5.92 10.15
N SER A 447 -2.26 -6.98 9.40
CA SER A 447 -3.59 -7.53 9.23
C SER A 447 -4.19 -7.76 10.62
N VAL A 448 -5.41 -7.30 10.83
CA VAL A 448 -6.10 -7.61 12.09
C VAL A 448 -6.22 -9.13 12.30
N PHE A 449 -6.13 -9.93 11.23
CA PHE A 449 -6.05 -11.40 11.27
C PHE A 449 -4.76 -11.97 11.87
N ALA A 450 -3.69 -11.17 11.99
CA ALA A 450 -2.45 -11.55 12.67
C ALA A 450 -2.52 -11.38 14.21
N THR A 451 -3.59 -10.77 14.73
CA THR A 451 -3.73 -10.48 16.16
C THR A 451 -4.20 -11.69 16.95
N GLU A 452 -3.97 -11.70 18.27
CA GLU A 452 -4.56 -12.70 19.18
C GLU A 452 -6.09 -12.72 19.08
N GLY A 453 -6.72 -11.55 18.89
CA GLY A 453 -8.17 -11.44 18.72
C GLY A 453 -8.73 -12.25 17.55
N ALA A 454 -7.94 -12.47 16.49
CA ALA A 454 -8.38 -13.29 15.35
C ALA A 454 -8.41 -14.78 15.72
N ARG A 455 -7.46 -15.23 16.53
CA ARG A 455 -7.45 -16.60 17.09
C ARG A 455 -8.59 -16.77 18.11
N ASP A 456 -8.85 -15.74 18.91
CA ASP A 456 -9.97 -15.74 19.86
C ASP A 456 -11.31 -15.93 19.15
N TRP A 457 -11.52 -15.18 18.06
CA TRP A 457 -12.71 -15.36 17.21
C TRP A 457 -12.74 -16.74 16.54
N LEU A 458 -11.60 -17.26 16.08
CA LEU A 458 -11.54 -18.59 15.47
C LEU A 458 -11.95 -19.70 16.45
N TRP A 459 -11.44 -19.67 17.68
CA TRP A 459 -11.84 -20.63 18.72
C TRP A 459 -13.31 -20.51 19.09
N LEU A 460 -13.85 -19.28 19.16
CA LEU A 460 -15.27 -19.08 19.39
C LEU A 460 -16.14 -19.62 18.23
N LEU A 461 -15.76 -19.38 16.98
CA LEU A 461 -16.48 -19.90 15.81
C LEU A 461 -16.40 -21.43 15.72
N GLN A 462 -15.27 -22.04 16.07
CA GLN A 462 -15.16 -23.50 16.21
C GLN A 462 -16.09 -24.04 17.31
N ALA A 463 -16.27 -23.28 18.40
CA ALA A 463 -17.26 -23.62 19.43
C ALA A 463 -18.71 -23.42 18.95
N PHE A 464 -18.99 -22.45 18.06
CA PHE A 464 -20.30 -22.32 17.41
C PHE A 464 -20.61 -23.53 16.52
N GLU A 465 -19.62 -24.02 15.77
CA GLU A 465 -19.76 -25.19 14.91
C GLU A 465 -19.99 -26.47 15.75
N GLN A 466 -19.29 -26.61 16.88
CA GLN A 466 -19.28 -27.84 17.66
C GLN A 466 -19.55 -27.59 19.16
N PRO A 467 -20.72 -27.05 19.54
CA PRO A 467 -21.01 -26.57 20.90
C PRO A 467 -21.25 -27.69 21.92
N HIS A 468 -21.12 -28.95 21.52
CA HIS A 468 -21.23 -30.13 22.37
C HIS A 468 -19.86 -30.77 22.64
N ARG A 469 -18.79 -30.31 21.95
CA ARG A 469 -17.44 -30.82 22.15
C ARG A 469 -16.73 -30.00 23.21
N ALA A 470 -16.25 -30.68 24.24
CA ALA A 470 -15.56 -30.05 25.35
C ALA A 470 -14.27 -29.31 24.95
N GLY A 471 -13.55 -29.79 23.92
CA GLY A 471 -12.31 -29.17 23.45
C GLY A 471 -12.51 -27.73 22.95
N PRO A 472 -13.29 -27.51 21.87
CA PRO A 472 -13.62 -26.18 21.37
C PRO A 472 -14.24 -25.26 22.43
N LEU A 473 -15.14 -25.78 23.27
CA LEU A 473 -15.73 -24.98 24.36
C LEU A 473 -14.69 -24.50 25.38
N ARG A 474 -13.75 -25.37 25.79
CA ARG A 474 -12.67 -24.99 26.72
C ARG A 474 -11.74 -23.95 26.11
N LEU A 475 -11.40 -24.09 24.82
CA LEU A 475 -10.59 -23.09 24.11
C LEU A 475 -11.30 -21.75 24.01
N ALA A 476 -12.57 -21.75 23.61
CA ALA A 476 -13.39 -20.54 23.55
C ALA A 476 -13.52 -19.88 24.93
N ALA A 477 -13.68 -20.67 26.00
CA ALA A 477 -13.83 -20.17 27.37
C ALA A 477 -12.63 -19.33 27.82
N LEU A 478 -11.42 -19.74 27.42
CA LEU A 478 -10.16 -19.06 27.72
C LEU A 478 -9.94 -17.76 26.93
N THR A 479 -10.73 -17.49 25.89
CA THR A 479 -10.64 -16.24 25.12
C THR A 479 -11.16 -15.06 25.93
N PRO A 480 -10.75 -13.81 25.66
CA PRO A 480 -11.34 -12.63 26.30
C PRO A 480 -12.84 -12.43 26.03
N LEU A 481 -13.39 -13.10 25.01
CA LEU A 481 -14.82 -13.07 24.66
C LEU A 481 -15.67 -13.80 25.70
N LEU A 482 -15.16 -14.87 26.32
CA LEU A 482 -15.82 -15.61 27.41
C LEU A 482 -15.13 -15.36 28.77
N GLY A 483 -13.81 -15.25 28.76
CA GLY A 483 -12.90 -14.72 29.77
C GLY A 483 -12.89 -15.50 31.09
N TRP A 484 -12.79 -16.81 30.96
CA TRP A 484 -12.43 -17.71 32.04
C TRP A 484 -10.91 -17.86 32.12
N THR A 485 -10.38 -18.08 33.33
CA THR A 485 -9.00 -18.51 33.50
C THR A 485 -8.89 -20.04 33.49
N ALA A 486 -7.69 -20.56 33.26
CA ALA A 486 -7.44 -22.00 33.32
C ALA A 486 -7.77 -22.57 34.71
N GLU A 487 -7.44 -21.84 35.78
CA GLU A 487 -7.73 -22.23 37.17
C GLU A 487 -9.24 -22.26 37.44
N GLN A 488 -10.01 -21.32 36.89
CA GLN A 488 -11.46 -21.29 37.04
C GLN A 488 -12.12 -22.48 36.33
N LEU A 489 -11.64 -22.85 35.14
CA LEU A 489 -12.15 -24.01 34.40
C LEU A 489 -11.78 -25.33 35.09
N ASP A 490 -10.57 -25.44 35.62
CA ASP A 490 -10.13 -26.63 36.35
C ASP A 490 -10.94 -26.83 37.65
N ALA A 491 -11.16 -25.73 38.39
CA ALA A 491 -11.93 -25.76 39.64
C ALA A 491 -13.43 -26.00 39.44
N ALA A 492 -14.01 -25.60 38.31
CA ALA A 492 -15.46 -25.68 38.08
C ALA A 492 -15.95 -27.07 37.64
N GLY A 493 -15.07 -27.98 37.24
CA GLY A 493 -15.42 -29.33 36.81
C GLY A 493 -16.26 -29.37 35.52
N ASP A 494 -16.86 -30.52 35.18
CA ASP A 494 -17.53 -30.69 33.88
C ASP A 494 -18.87 -29.94 33.74
N GLY A 495 -19.53 -29.56 34.85
CA GLY A 495 -20.82 -28.85 34.82
C GLY A 495 -20.76 -27.44 34.21
N VAL A 496 -19.58 -26.80 34.27
CA VAL A 496 -19.36 -25.49 33.64
C VAL A 496 -19.47 -25.56 32.10
N LEU A 497 -19.17 -26.72 31.52
CA LEU A 497 -19.21 -26.89 30.07
C LEU A 497 -20.64 -26.91 29.54
N ASP A 498 -21.60 -27.34 30.35
CA ASP A 498 -23.02 -27.31 29.98
C ASP A 498 -23.53 -25.87 29.94
N GLU A 499 -23.14 -25.05 30.91
CA GLU A 499 -23.47 -23.61 30.97
C GLU A 499 -22.81 -22.84 29.83
N LEU A 500 -21.51 -23.05 29.61
CA LEU A 500 -20.77 -22.46 28.50
C LEU A 500 -21.34 -22.91 27.16
N GLY A 501 -21.66 -24.19 27.01
CA GLY A 501 -22.31 -24.74 25.82
C GLY A 501 -23.67 -24.09 25.56
N ALA A 502 -24.47 -23.84 26.60
CA ALA A 502 -25.75 -23.16 26.46
C ALA A 502 -25.57 -21.70 25.99
N LEU A 503 -24.62 -20.98 26.57
CA LEU A 503 -24.29 -19.61 26.16
C LEU A 503 -23.80 -19.54 24.71
N VAL A 504 -22.89 -20.44 24.33
CA VAL A 504 -22.33 -20.52 22.97
C VAL A 504 -23.42 -20.88 21.95
N ARG A 505 -24.35 -21.79 22.29
CA ARG A 505 -25.53 -22.09 21.45
C ARG A 505 -26.45 -20.88 21.29
N GLU A 506 -26.71 -20.14 22.36
CA GLU A 506 -27.53 -18.92 22.32
C GLU A 506 -26.88 -17.88 21.38
N ALA A 507 -25.58 -17.68 21.51
CA ALA A 507 -24.82 -16.76 20.65
C ALA A 507 -24.78 -17.22 19.18
N ALA A 508 -24.57 -18.53 18.92
CA ALA A 508 -24.58 -19.10 17.57
C ALA A 508 -25.94 -18.95 16.88
N HIS A 509 -27.04 -19.20 17.59
CA HIS A 509 -28.38 -19.00 17.04
C HIS A 509 -28.62 -17.52 16.69
N ARG A 510 -28.15 -16.59 17.55
CA ARG A 510 -28.26 -15.15 17.29
C ARG A 510 -27.40 -14.70 16.11
N PHE A 511 -26.23 -15.32 15.93
CA PHE A 511 -25.41 -15.14 14.75
C PHE A 511 -26.16 -15.54 13.47
N GLU A 512 -26.78 -16.72 13.44
CA GLU A 512 -27.54 -17.17 12.26
C GLU A 512 -28.76 -16.29 11.96
N ALA A 513 -29.42 -15.77 13.00
CA ALA A 513 -30.63 -14.98 12.84
C ALA A 513 -30.38 -13.50 12.47
N ALA A 514 -29.30 -12.90 12.97
CA ALA A 514 -29.08 -11.44 12.90
C ALA A 514 -27.62 -11.02 12.72
N GLY A 515 -26.70 -11.97 12.48
CA GLY A 515 -25.29 -11.72 12.24
C GLY A 515 -24.44 -11.58 13.51
N LEU A 516 -23.14 -11.36 13.30
CA LEU A 516 -22.11 -11.42 14.35
C LEU A 516 -22.24 -10.35 15.42
N GLY A 517 -22.79 -9.17 15.08
CA GLY A 517 -23.08 -8.13 16.07
C GLY A 517 -24.03 -8.63 17.15
N ALA A 518 -25.11 -9.31 16.77
CA ALA A 518 -26.08 -9.86 17.72
C ALA A 518 -25.47 -10.97 18.60
N ALA A 519 -24.59 -11.80 18.03
CA ALA A 519 -23.84 -12.79 18.80
C ALA A 519 -22.92 -12.12 19.83
N PHE A 520 -22.20 -11.08 19.41
CA PHE A 520 -21.31 -10.31 20.28
C PHE A 520 -22.06 -9.60 21.41
N ASP A 521 -23.27 -9.09 21.16
CA ASP A 521 -24.11 -8.46 22.19
C ASP A 521 -24.53 -9.45 23.28
N VAL A 522 -24.92 -10.68 22.90
CA VAL A 522 -25.24 -11.75 23.86
C VAL A 522 -24.04 -12.07 24.74
N LEU A 523 -22.87 -12.25 24.14
CA LEU A 523 -21.64 -12.56 24.85
C LEU A 523 -21.22 -11.41 25.76
N SER A 524 -21.32 -10.16 25.27
CA SER A 524 -21.02 -8.94 26.03
C SER A 524 -21.92 -8.78 27.25
N ALA A 525 -23.23 -9.00 27.10
CA ALA A 525 -24.19 -8.90 28.19
C ALA A 525 -23.95 -9.95 29.28
N ARG A 526 -23.57 -11.18 28.90
CA ARG A 526 -23.40 -12.31 29.82
C ARG A 526 -22.04 -12.33 30.51
N THR A 527 -20.98 -11.91 29.82
CA THR A 527 -19.59 -12.05 30.30
C THR A 527 -18.93 -10.72 30.65
N ARG A 528 -19.60 -9.59 30.37
CA ARG A 528 -19.13 -8.22 30.64
C ARG A 528 -17.77 -7.91 29.99
N ILE A 529 -17.62 -8.33 28.73
CA ILE A 529 -16.40 -8.21 27.92
C ILE A 529 -15.74 -6.83 28.08
N GLU A 530 -16.51 -5.75 27.89
CA GLU A 530 -16.01 -4.38 27.91
C GLU A 530 -15.38 -4.01 29.26
N SER A 531 -16.08 -4.26 30.37
CA SER A 531 -15.55 -3.91 31.69
C SER A 531 -14.28 -4.69 32.05
N ARG A 532 -14.19 -5.96 31.64
CA ARG A 532 -13.01 -6.80 31.93
C ARG A 532 -11.81 -6.39 31.09
N LEU A 533 -12.04 -6.07 29.82
CA LEU A 533 -10.98 -5.63 28.92
C LEU A 533 -10.50 -4.24 29.32
N LEU A 534 -11.39 -3.27 29.54
CA LEU A 534 -10.99 -1.90 29.89
C LEU A 534 -10.30 -1.80 31.26
N SER A 535 -10.40 -2.82 32.14
CA SER A 535 -9.69 -2.85 33.42
C SER A 535 -8.22 -3.32 33.33
N VAL A 536 -7.76 -3.78 32.18
CA VAL A 536 -6.37 -4.26 32.00
C VAL A 536 -5.56 -3.36 31.08
N VAL A 537 -4.24 -3.33 31.29
CA VAL A 537 -3.31 -2.58 30.42
C VAL A 537 -3.40 -3.10 28.99
N GLY A 538 -3.55 -2.18 28.03
CA GLY A 538 -3.79 -2.50 26.61
C GLY A 538 -5.19 -3.04 26.30
N GLY A 539 -6.12 -2.94 27.25
CA GLY A 539 -7.49 -3.42 27.16
C GLY A 539 -8.35 -2.77 26.08
N GLU A 540 -8.28 -1.43 25.98
CA GLU A 540 -8.96 -0.64 24.95
C GLU A 540 -8.60 -1.13 23.54
N ARG A 541 -7.30 -1.32 23.30
CA ARG A 541 -6.76 -1.84 22.04
C ARG A 541 -7.32 -3.24 21.72
N ARG A 542 -7.33 -4.16 22.69
CA ARG A 542 -7.88 -5.52 22.50
C ARG A 542 -9.36 -5.50 22.17
N LEU A 543 -10.13 -4.63 22.85
CA LEU A 543 -11.55 -4.45 22.59
C LEU A 543 -11.81 -3.90 21.18
N THR A 544 -11.02 -2.92 20.75
CA THR A 544 -11.09 -2.36 19.39
C THR A 544 -10.80 -3.43 18.33
N ASP A 545 -9.79 -4.29 18.54
CA ASP A 545 -9.48 -5.40 17.62
C ASP A 545 -10.60 -6.43 17.52
N LEU A 546 -11.14 -6.88 18.65
CA LEU A 546 -12.22 -7.86 18.70
C LEU A 546 -13.48 -7.35 17.99
N ARG A 547 -13.82 -6.07 18.20
CA ARG A 547 -14.95 -5.41 17.50
C ARG A 547 -14.68 -5.28 16.01
N HIS A 548 -13.47 -4.91 15.62
CA HIS A 548 -13.11 -4.79 14.20
C HIS A 548 -13.18 -6.14 13.49
N LEU A 549 -12.64 -7.21 14.08
CA LEU A 549 -12.75 -8.57 13.57
C LEU A 549 -14.20 -9.02 13.46
N GLY A 550 -15.04 -8.75 14.46
CA GLY A 550 -16.47 -9.06 14.40
C GLY A 550 -17.17 -8.40 13.21
N GLN A 551 -16.79 -7.17 12.86
CA GLN A 551 -17.33 -6.47 11.69
C GLN A 551 -16.85 -7.06 10.36
N LEU A 552 -15.55 -7.41 10.26
CA LEU A 552 -15.01 -8.06 9.06
C LEU A 552 -15.64 -9.43 8.84
N LEU A 553 -15.80 -10.21 9.91
CA LEU A 553 -16.48 -11.51 9.86
C LEU A 553 -17.95 -11.36 9.48
N HIS A 554 -18.63 -10.32 9.99
CA HIS A 554 -20.03 -10.05 9.61
C HIS A 554 -20.16 -9.73 8.12
N ARG A 555 -19.26 -8.87 7.61
CA ARG A 555 -19.22 -8.52 6.20
C ARG A 555 -18.98 -9.75 5.32
N ALA A 556 -17.98 -10.57 5.65
CA ALA A 556 -17.69 -11.80 4.93
C ALA A 556 -18.89 -12.77 4.93
N ALA A 557 -19.53 -12.95 6.08
CA ALA A 557 -20.74 -13.78 6.18
C ALA A 557 -21.90 -13.24 5.34
N ALA A 558 -22.06 -11.91 5.23
CA ALA A 558 -23.15 -11.28 4.49
C ALA A 558 -22.90 -11.21 2.97
N GLU A 559 -21.69 -10.86 2.54
CA GLU A 559 -21.32 -10.70 1.12
C GLU A 559 -21.23 -12.06 0.41
N ASP A 560 -20.60 -13.05 1.05
CA ASP A 560 -20.38 -14.38 0.47
C ASP A 560 -21.42 -15.41 0.95
N SER A 561 -22.42 -14.99 1.75
CA SER A 561 -23.46 -15.86 2.33
C SER A 561 -22.88 -17.07 3.10
N LEU A 562 -21.79 -16.87 3.85
CA LEU A 562 -21.09 -17.94 4.56
C LEU A 562 -21.83 -18.37 5.83
N GLY A 563 -22.12 -19.67 5.94
CA GLY A 563 -22.49 -20.30 7.22
C GLY A 563 -21.30 -20.45 8.17
N VAL A 564 -21.56 -20.90 9.41
CA VAL A 564 -20.54 -21.03 10.47
C VAL A 564 -19.31 -21.83 10.02
N SER A 565 -19.49 -23.01 9.42
CA SER A 565 -18.37 -23.85 8.96
C SER A 565 -17.54 -23.19 7.86
N ALA A 566 -18.19 -22.51 6.90
CA ALA A 566 -17.48 -21.80 5.84
C ALA A 566 -16.72 -20.59 6.40
N LEU A 567 -17.28 -19.92 7.40
CA LEU A 567 -16.63 -18.80 8.08
C LEU A 567 -15.43 -19.24 8.94
N VAL A 568 -15.49 -20.43 9.56
CA VAL A 568 -14.34 -21.05 10.26
C VAL A 568 -13.19 -21.27 9.28
N GLY A 569 -13.45 -21.88 8.12
CA GLY A 569 -12.43 -22.05 7.07
C GLY A 569 -11.85 -20.71 6.60
N TRP A 570 -12.74 -19.77 6.28
CA TRP A 570 -12.37 -18.42 5.84
C TRP A 570 -11.46 -17.68 6.82
N LEU A 571 -11.72 -17.78 8.13
CA LEU A 571 -10.90 -17.16 9.17
C LEU A 571 -9.62 -17.95 9.43
N SER A 572 -9.68 -19.29 9.41
CA SER A 572 -8.50 -20.15 9.59
C SER A 572 -7.44 -19.83 8.53
N ASP A 573 -7.84 -19.77 7.26
CA ASP A 573 -6.94 -19.45 6.15
C ASP A 573 -6.27 -18.08 6.31
N ARG A 574 -7.00 -17.10 6.85
CA ARG A 574 -6.51 -15.74 7.10
C ARG A 574 -5.67 -15.62 8.37
N VAL A 575 -5.89 -16.46 9.36
CA VAL A 575 -5.02 -16.56 10.55
C VAL A 575 -3.70 -17.24 10.17
N GLU A 576 -3.74 -18.23 9.29
CA GLU A 576 -2.54 -18.91 8.76
C GLU A 576 -1.77 -18.02 7.77
N ASN A 577 -2.49 -17.27 6.93
CA ASN A 577 -1.93 -16.39 5.90
C ASN A 577 -2.40 -14.94 6.06
N PRO A 578 -2.00 -14.25 7.15
CA PRO A 578 -2.53 -12.92 7.48
C PRO A 578 -2.18 -11.84 6.45
N ASP A 579 -1.11 -12.04 5.69
CA ASP A 579 -0.61 -11.10 4.68
C ASP A 579 -1.18 -11.35 3.27
N ALA A 580 -1.91 -12.46 3.05
CA ALA A 580 -2.50 -12.77 1.75
C ALA A 580 -3.63 -11.76 1.44
N GLY A 581 -3.42 -10.87 0.46
CA GLY A 581 -4.39 -9.87 0.02
C GLY A 581 -4.50 -8.61 0.90
N ALA A 582 -3.39 -8.04 1.37
CA ALA A 582 -3.36 -6.81 2.19
C ALA A 582 -3.98 -5.57 1.51
N GLY A 583 -5.31 -5.50 1.47
CA GLY A 583 -6.12 -4.32 1.14
C GLY A 583 -6.39 -3.44 2.37
N GLY A 584 -6.70 -2.17 2.15
CA GLY A 584 -6.83 -1.13 3.18
C GLY A 584 -7.92 -1.37 4.24
N GLU A 585 -8.89 -2.26 4.00
CA GLU A 585 -9.94 -2.60 4.98
C GLU A 585 -9.44 -3.52 6.10
N ARG A 586 -8.27 -4.14 5.92
CA ARG A 586 -7.69 -5.13 6.86
C ARG A 586 -6.73 -4.50 7.86
N SER A 587 -6.48 -3.18 7.75
CA SER A 587 -5.64 -2.44 8.68
C SER A 587 -6.36 -2.24 10.00
N ARG A 588 -5.67 -2.59 11.09
CA ARG A 588 -6.11 -2.36 12.46
C ARG A 588 -6.58 -0.91 12.66
N ARG A 589 -7.74 -0.70 13.31
CA ARG A 589 -8.30 0.63 13.57
C ARG A 589 -7.33 1.45 14.44
N LEU A 590 -7.21 2.72 14.08
CA LEU A 590 -6.43 3.71 14.81
C LEU A 590 -7.36 4.37 15.85
N ASP A 591 -7.08 4.18 17.14
CA ASP A 591 -7.71 4.97 18.21
C ASP A 591 -6.91 6.28 18.35
N SER A 592 -7.61 7.40 18.51
CA SER A 592 -7.13 8.79 18.41
C SER A 592 -5.61 9.01 18.56
N ASP A 593 -4.94 9.18 17.42
CA ASP A 593 -3.48 9.12 17.20
C ASP A 593 -2.64 10.31 17.71
N ALA A 594 -3.24 11.32 18.35
CA ALA A 594 -2.56 12.61 18.56
C ALA A 594 -1.46 12.60 19.65
N ALA A 595 -1.30 11.51 20.41
CA ALA A 595 -0.43 11.47 21.60
C ALA A 595 0.58 10.31 21.64
N ALA A 596 0.91 9.67 20.51
CA ALA A 596 1.80 8.51 20.45
C ALA A 596 2.85 8.59 19.34
N VAL A 597 4.01 7.94 19.54
CA VAL A 597 5.07 7.81 18.53
C VAL A 597 4.59 6.93 17.39
N GLN A 598 4.73 7.41 16.14
CA GLN A 598 4.31 6.65 14.97
C GLN A 598 5.42 5.72 14.47
N VAL A 599 5.18 4.41 14.45
CA VAL A 599 6.11 3.41 13.91
C VAL A 599 5.55 2.87 12.61
N LEU A 600 6.25 3.10 11.50
CA LEU A 600 5.75 2.76 10.16
C LEU A 600 6.85 2.30 9.23
N THR A 601 6.46 1.61 8.16
CA THR A 601 7.41 1.24 7.12
C THR A 601 7.75 2.45 6.25
N VAL A 602 8.95 2.47 5.65
CA VAL A 602 9.33 3.51 4.67
C VAL A 602 8.33 3.61 3.51
N HIS A 603 7.72 2.48 3.09
CA HIS A 603 6.68 2.48 2.06
C HIS A 603 5.39 3.15 2.53
N ALA A 604 4.99 2.90 3.79
CA ALA A 604 3.80 3.51 4.38
C ALA A 604 3.98 5.02 4.69
N SER A 605 5.23 5.49 4.86
CA SER A 605 5.51 6.91 5.09
C SER A 605 5.45 7.76 3.82
N LYS A 606 5.32 7.15 2.64
CA LYS A 606 5.29 7.90 1.38
C LYS A 606 4.11 8.88 1.38
N GLY A 607 4.41 10.15 1.10
CA GLY A 607 3.41 11.23 1.11
C GLY A 607 3.16 11.87 2.48
N LEU A 608 3.52 11.21 3.57
CA LEU A 608 3.37 11.73 4.95
C LEU A 608 4.50 12.70 5.32
N GLU A 609 4.28 13.45 6.40
CA GLU A 609 5.27 14.36 6.98
C GLU A 609 5.22 14.30 8.50
N PHE A 610 6.39 14.39 9.12
CA PHE A 610 6.56 14.35 10.56
C PHE A 610 7.60 15.39 10.99
N PRO A 611 7.40 16.08 12.14
CA PRO A 611 8.39 17.02 12.65
C PRO A 611 9.75 16.38 12.93
N ILE A 612 9.76 15.15 13.48
CA ILE A 612 10.99 14.43 13.87
C ILE A 612 10.91 12.99 13.36
N VAL A 613 11.97 12.53 12.70
CA VAL A 613 12.01 11.20 12.08
C VAL A 613 13.27 10.43 12.50
N TYR A 614 13.09 9.19 12.96
CA TYR A 614 14.14 8.22 13.22
C TYR A 614 14.19 7.18 12.10
N VAL A 615 15.39 6.83 11.61
CA VAL A 615 15.60 5.78 10.60
C VAL A 615 16.61 4.74 11.12
N PRO A 616 16.25 3.97 12.16
CA PRO A 616 17.20 3.15 12.93
C PRO A 616 17.89 2.03 12.14
N TYR A 617 17.21 1.52 11.12
CA TYR A 617 17.67 0.36 10.36
C TYR A 617 18.11 0.71 8.94
N GLY A 618 18.51 1.96 8.67
CA GLY A 618 19.04 2.37 7.37
C GLY A 618 20.25 1.53 6.91
N TRP A 619 21.00 0.96 7.87
CA TRP A 619 22.13 0.08 7.65
C TRP A 619 21.76 -1.39 7.37
N ASP A 620 20.53 -1.83 7.70
CA ASP A 620 20.07 -3.23 7.63
C ASP A 620 19.60 -3.58 6.20
N GLY A 621 20.57 -3.59 5.29
CA GLY A 621 20.40 -3.88 3.86
C GLY A 621 20.96 -5.21 3.40
N ALA A 622 21.25 -6.14 4.31
CA ALA A 622 21.78 -7.45 3.95
C ALA A 622 20.85 -8.16 2.95
N THR A 623 21.36 -8.37 1.73
CA THR A 623 20.74 -9.19 0.69
C THR A 623 21.25 -10.63 0.81
N TRP A 624 20.42 -11.57 0.36
CA TRP A 624 20.83 -12.98 0.25
C TRP A 624 21.85 -13.09 -0.88
N SER A 625 22.91 -13.88 -0.68
CA SER A 625 23.94 -14.08 -1.70
C SER A 625 23.42 -14.85 -2.93
N THR A 626 22.32 -15.59 -2.79
CA THR A 626 21.72 -16.46 -3.81
C THR A 626 20.19 -16.45 -3.66
N PRO A 627 19.48 -15.46 -4.22
CA PRO A 627 18.02 -15.40 -4.14
C PRO A 627 17.38 -16.48 -5.03
N SER A 628 16.21 -17.01 -4.65
CA SER A 628 15.51 -18.04 -5.44
C SER A 628 15.07 -17.56 -6.82
N THR A 629 14.89 -16.24 -6.98
CA THR A 629 14.66 -15.54 -8.25
C THR A 629 15.40 -14.21 -8.24
N LEU A 630 15.85 -13.75 -9.40
CA LEU A 630 16.55 -12.48 -9.56
C LEU A 630 15.89 -11.67 -10.68
N ARG A 631 15.39 -10.48 -10.34
CA ARG A 631 14.90 -9.51 -11.33
C ARG A 631 16.04 -8.58 -11.73
N LEU A 632 16.27 -8.45 -13.04
CA LEU A 632 17.32 -7.64 -13.61
C LEU A 632 16.88 -7.06 -14.97
N HIS A 633 17.74 -6.24 -15.56
CA HIS A 633 17.53 -5.67 -16.88
C HIS A 633 18.62 -6.12 -17.85
N ALA A 634 18.20 -6.65 -19.00
CA ALA A 634 19.06 -6.90 -20.14
C ALA A 634 18.86 -5.76 -21.15
N GLY A 635 19.63 -4.69 -21.03
CA GLY A 635 19.36 -3.44 -21.75
C GLY A 635 18.11 -2.76 -21.21
N SER A 636 17.10 -2.56 -22.06
CA SER A 636 15.79 -2.00 -21.68
C SER A 636 14.74 -3.07 -21.35
N GLU A 637 15.08 -4.35 -21.53
CA GLU A 637 14.14 -5.46 -21.30
C GLU A 637 14.24 -5.97 -19.87
N ARG A 638 13.08 -6.09 -19.21
CA ARG A 638 12.97 -6.68 -17.88
C ARG A 638 13.12 -8.20 -17.96
N VAL A 639 14.02 -8.75 -17.15
CA VAL A 639 14.30 -10.18 -17.06
C VAL A 639 14.03 -10.67 -15.65
N LEU A 640 13.35 -11.81 -15.54
CA LEU A 640 13.18 -12.56 -14.31
C LEU A 640 13.95 -13.88 -14.44
N ASP A 641 15.10 -13.95 -13.81
CA ASP A 641 15.87 -15.18 -13.66
C ASP A 641 15.24 -16.02 -12.55
N VAL A 642 14.75 -17.21 -12.91
CA VAL A 642 14.18 -18.20 -11.99
C VAL A 642 15.11 -19.39 -11.77
N GLY A 643 16.33 -19.34 -12.29
CA GLY A 643 17.33 -20.41 -12.21
C GLY A 643 17.86 -20.66 -10.80
N GLY A 644 17.90 -19.63 -9.95
CA GLY A 644 18.40 -19.68 -8.58
C GLY A 644 19.90 -19.43 -8.44
#